data_AF-A0A7J3TM68-F1
#
_entry.id   AF-A0A7J3TM68-F1
#
_cell.length_a   1.000
_cell.length_b   1.000
_cell.length_c   1.000
_cell.angle_alpha   90.00
_cell.angle_beta   90.00
_cell.angle_gamma   90.00
#
_symmetry.space_group_name_H-M   'P 1'
#
loop_
_entity.id
_entity.type
_entity.pdbx_description
1 polymer ?
#
loop_
_entity_poly.entity_id
_entity_poly.type
_entity_poly.pdbx_seq_one_letter_code
_entity_poly.pdbx_strand_id
1 'polypeptide(L)'
;MRKILLLLLAVFSLYTPYIAFSQIDLSIEWVKVNKEVARDGEIVQIRAMVKNIGGESGAFAVSFYYDVIDEEHLIDRKHYISISSYRIPSVEWDTKGLVGEHRIIVHVSDSNDENNYGYCNITILPGRMNAQLLIKEIYYHARPHRNNEFICIVNAGEEKINLTNFYLTTQPWKRVDKQNKVFLPAVELEAGEGIYLTQNGSSFEYEMGFQPDYEYYNCSSVPDAARDGKFIMANDGGVVCLKDKYNHTIDTVVYGDASFGEGWKGEAIEGVEAGEMLKRRDFIDTNTSNDWRWNRTFIIGQSNFEAWHGMASKAIAFCSPDCSYEVISEEIKNAHEIFINLYTFTNPYLADILNESNASIKILLDGNVIGGIPMEERWIAYMLSKKAEVRYMFGNEEEGIYKRYRYNHAKYAVLDERCIIESANWGKSGVPVDPTYGNREWGIVLVNESIANFMEMVFESDWNPDFQDSVTFDENSFTHGKPPDDYAISYYIPSDDYTPSFSPLYINSSFNITIILSPDNAEEEIKKLIDSANEEILVEQLYVEKEWSNGMNPFLKKIVEKNESGVAVYVLLNGNPSYYSTVAMNKETEKFLESHGIKVKLQKELNIHNKGMVIDGKTVLISSINWGENSVRRNREAGVIVENEEIASYFEKIFWYDWDYEAGKEKEMPNEFFAIPLFLATFLIIYLYRKR
;
A
#
# COMPACT_ATOMS: atom_id res chain seq x y z
N MET A 1 -18.53 77.69 -4.73
CA MET A 1 -18.20 77.43 -6.15
C MET A 1 -18.67 76.03 -6.58
N ARG A 2 -19.96 75.79 -6.36
CA ARG A 2 -20.82 74.81 -7.04
C ARG A 2 -22.05 75.69 -7.34
N LYS A 3 -22.51 75.75 -8.59
CA LYS A 3 -23.25 76.86 -9.25
C LYS A 3 -22.27 77.85 -9.92
N ILE A 4 -22.42 78.06 -11.24
CA ILE A 4 -21.53 78.76 -12.20
C ILE A 4 -20.50 77.86 -12.93
N LEU A 5 -20.78 76.57 -13.12
CA LEU A 5 -20.18 75.78 -14.23
C LEU A 5 -21.23 74.97 -15.02
N LEU A 6 -22.51 75.19 -14.71
CA LEU A 6 -23.66 74.49 -15.29
C LEU A 6 -24.47 75.35 -16.28
N LEU A 7 -23.99 76.56 -16.60
CA LEU A 7 -24.69 77.50 -17.49
C LEU A 7 -23.92 77.88 -18.76
N LEU A 8 -22.70 77.38 -18.96
CA LEU A 8 -21.85 77.69 -20.14
C LEU A 8 -21.79 76.57 -21.18
N LEU A 9 -22.57 75.50 -21.02
CA LEU A 9 -22.70 74.41 -22.00
C LEU A 9 -24.14 74.27 -22.56
N ALA A 10 -25.01 75.25 -22.31
CA ALA A 10 -26.40 75.27 -22.80
C ALA A 10 -26.62 76.17 -24.03
N VAL A 11 -25.56 76.74 -24.63
CA VAL A 11 -25.67 77.58 -25.83
C VAL A 11 -24.56 77.22 -26.83
N PHE A 12 -24.55 75.96 -27.25
CA PHE A 12 -24.00 75.54 -28.55
C PHE A 12 -24.84 74.37 -29.10
N SER A 13 -26.15 74.44 -28.89
CA SER A 13 -27.14 73.79 -29.74
C SER A 13 -27.54 74.82 -30.79
N LEU A 14 -27.03 74.65 -32.03
CA LEU A 14 -27.68 74.94 -33.31
C LEU A 14 -26.57 75.07 -34.38
N TYR A 15 -26.65 74.20 -35.38
CA TYR A 15 -25.79 74.05 -36.56
C TYR A 15 -24.44 73.34 -36.38
N THR A 16 -24.52 72.02 -36.16
CA THR A 16 -23.63 71.07 -36.84
C THR A 16 -24.46 70.30 -37.88
N PRO A 17 -24.02 70.16 -39.13
CA PRO A 17 -24.68 69.26 -40.06
C PRO A 17 -24.58 67.84 -39.49
N TYR A 18 -25.72 67.16 -39.36
CA TYR A 18 -25.78 65.71 -39.20
C TYR A 18 -25.11 65.10 -40.43
N ILE A 19 -23.80 64.81 -40.34
CA ILE A 19 -23.22 63.77 -41.17
C ILE A 19 -23.70 62.48 -40.52
N ALA A 20 -24.75 61.89 -41.10
CA ALA A 20 -25.11 60.52 -40.80
C ALA A 20 -23.92 59.66 -41.25
N PHE A 21 -23.05 59.28 -40.30
CA PHE A 21 -22.20 58.11 -40.53
C PHE A 21 -23.15 56.96 -40.82
N SER A 22 -23.02 56.36 -42.00
CA SER A 22 -23.81 55.19 -42.34
C SER A 22 -23.46 54.08 -41.37
N GLN A 23 -24.33 53.87 -40.40
CA GLN A 23 -24.26 52.78 -39.43
C GLN A 23 -24.13 51.45 -40.18
N ILE A 24 -23.24 50.59 -39.71
CA ILE A 24 -23.01 49.27 -40.31
C ILE A 24 -24.30 48.44 -40.25
N ASP A 25 -24.61 47.77 -41.35
CA ASP A 25 -25.76 46.89 -41.54
C ASP A 25 -25.26 45.52 -42.03
N LEU A 26 -25.38 44.53 -41.16
CA LEU A 26 -24.85 43.18 -41.29
C LEU A 26 -26.00 42.18 -41.36
N SER A 27 -25.90 41.23 -42.28
CA SER A 27 -26.89 40.16 -42.39
C SER A 27 -26.28 38.79 -42.21
N ILE A 28 -26.99 37.88 -41.54
CA ILE A 28 -26.68 36.45 -41.56
C ILE A 28 -27.37 35.83 -42.79
N GLU A 29 -26.59 35.49 -43.82
CA GLU A 29 -27.12 34.94 -45.08
C GLU A 29 -27.45 33.44 -44.97
N TRP A 30 -26.66 32.70 -44.20
CA TRP A 30 -26.92 31.28 -43.89
C TRP A 30 -26.17 30.84 -42.65
N VAL A 31 -26.68 29.77 -42.01
CA VAL A 31 -26.02 29.01 -40.96
C VAL A 31 -26.00 27.54 -41.39
N LYS A 32 -24.86 26.87 -41.21
CA LYS A 32 -24.65 25.48 -41.58
C LYS A 32 -23.90 24.75 -40.48
N VAL A 33 -24.36 23.54 -40.18
CA VAL A 33 -23.61 22.52 -39.45
C VAL A 33 -22.90 21.61 -40.44
N ASN A 34 -21.74 21.08 -40.09
CA ASN A 34 -21.06 20.07 -40.90
C ASN A 34 -21.78 18.71 -40.88
N LYS A 35 -22.65 18.48 -39.88
CA LYS A 35 -23.47 17.27 -39.72
C LYS A 35 -24.84 17.66 -39.19
N GLU A 36 -25.90 17.24 -39.87
CA GLU A 36 -27.29 17.43 -39.42
C GLU A 36 -27.69 16.45 -38.30
N VAL A 37 -26.96 15.34 -38.18
CA VAL A 37 -27.09 14.36 -37.11
C VAL A 37 -25.73 14.11 -36.47
N ALA A 38 -25.63 14.31 -35.16
CA ALA A 38 -24.44 14.05 -34.34
C ALA A 38 -24.77 13.07 -33.22
N ARG A 39 -23.76 12.54 -32.54
CA ARG A 39 -23.93 11.81 -31.28
C ARG A 39 -23.58 12.69 -30.09
N ASP A 40 -24.21 12.41 -28.95
CA ASP A 40 -23.88 12.99 -27.65
C ASP A 40 -22.35 12.99 -27.44
N GLY A 41 -21.77 14.18 -27.19
CA GLY A 41 -20.34 14.38 -26.99
C GLY A 41 -19.46 14.41 -28.25
N GLU A 42 -20.06 14.40 -29.44
CA GLU A 42 -19.37 14.63 -30.70
C GLU A 42 -19.11 16.14 -30.95
N ILE A 43 -17.97 16.47 -31.56
CA ILE A 43 -17.68 17.85 -31.97
C ILE A 43 -18.34 18.17 -33.31
N VAL A 44 -19.20 19.19 -33.29
CA VAL A 44 -19.89 19.72 -34.47
C VAL A 44 -19.31 21.06 -34.84
N GLN A 45 -19.02 21.23 -36.13
CA GLN A 45 -18.57 22.52 -36.66
C GLN A 45 -19.76 23.31 -37.20
N ILE A 46 -19.95 24.51 -36.67
CA ILE A 46 -20.99 25.43 -37.09
C ILE A 46 -20.33 26.58 -37.84
N ARG A 47 -20.86 26.92 -39.02
CA ARG A 47 -20.42 28.04 -39.84
C ARG A 47 -21.60 28.94 -40.15
N ALA A 48 -21.35 30.23 -40.25
CA ALA A 48 -22.33 31.18 -40.78
C ALA A 48 -21.68 32.08 -41.83
N MET A 49 -22.46 32.65 -42.73
CA MET A 49 -21.99 33.73 -43.60
C MET A 49 -22.60 35.04 -43.14
N VAL A 50 -21.71 35.96 -42.76
CA VAL A 50 -22.07 37.33 -42.42
C VAL A 50 -21.72 38.21 -43.60
N LYS A 51 -22.64 39.04 -44.06
CA LYS A 51 -22.45 39.93 -45.20
C LYS A 51 -22.70 41.37 -44.79
N ASN A 52 -21.81 42.26 -45.21
CA ASN A 52 -22.04 43.69 -45.12
C ASN A 52 -22.99 44.10 -46.26
N ILE A 53 -24.20 44.54 -45.91
CA ILE A 53 -25.21 44.95 -46.88
C ILE A 53 -25.40 46.47 -46.94
N GLY A 54 -24.75 47.22 -46.05
CA GLY A 54 -24.75 48.67 -46.00
C GLY A 54 -23.89 49.23 -44.87
N GLY A 55 -23.44 50.48 -45.00
CA GLY A 55 -22.72 51.17 -43.94
C GLY A 55 -21.18 51.06 -43.97
N GLU A 56 -20.52 51.86 -43.13
CA GLU A 56 -19.06 51.82 -42.97
C GLU A 56 -18.66 50.70 -42.01
N SER A 57 -17.69 49.88 -42.42
CA SER A 57 -17.26 48.73 -41.64
C SER A 57 -16.56 49.14 -40.34
N GLY A 58 -17.09 48.71 -39.19
CA GLY A 58 -16.46 48.77 -37.86
C GLY A 58 -16.21 47.39 -37.25
N ALA A 59 -15.79 47.37 -35.98
CA ALA A 59 -15.64 46.13 -35.21
C ALA A 59 -17.00 45.54 -34.84
N PHE A 60 -17.16 44.23 -34.96
CA PHE A 60 -18.40 43.52 -34.68
C PHE A 60 -18.14 42.13 -34.10
N ALA A 61 -19.18 41.52 -33.53
CA ALA A 61 -19.13 40.18 -33.00
C ALA A 61 -20.24 39.30 -33.58
N VAL A 62 -19.93 38.02 -33.78
CA VAL A 62 -20.87 36.99 -34.19
C VAL A 62 -20.95 35.96 -33.08
N SER A 63 -22.12 35.83 -32.47
CA SER A 63 -22.38 34.92 -31.36
C SER A 63 -23.19 33.73 -31.86
N PHE A 64 -22.83 32.53 -31.38
CA PHE A 64 -23.47 31.27 -31.74
C PHE A 64 -24.13 30.71 -30.48
N TYR A 65 -25.39 30.32 -30.58
CA TYR A 65 -26.18 29.75 -29.49
C TYR A 65 -26.90 28.47 -29.95
N TYR A 66 -27.41 27.69 -29.01
CA TYR A 66 -28.38 26.62 -29.26
C TYR A 66 -29.67 26.86 -28.46
N ASP A 67 -30.83 26.67 -29.08
CA ASP A 67 -32.19 26.78 -28.54
C ASP A 67 -32.63 28.15 -28.00
N VAL A 68 -31.85 28.76 -27.11
CA VAL A 68 -32.13 30.01 -26.41
C VAL A 68 -30.95 30.97 -26.54
N ILE A 69 -31.22 32.28 -26.58
CA ILE A 69 -30.19 33.32 -26.62
C ILE A 69 -29.94 33.83 -25.19
N ASP A 70 -29.07 33.15 -24.48
CA ASP A 70 -28.57 33.54 -23.16
C ASP A 70 -27.13 33.04 -22.97
N GLU A 71 -26.54 33.33 -21.80
CA GLU A 71 -25.16 32.92 -21.50
C GLU A 71 -25.01 31.41 -21.26
N GLU A 72 -26.07 30.69 -20.85
CA GLU A 72 -26.03 29.23 -20.61
C GLU A 72 -26.02 28.45 -21.94
N HIS A 73 -26.60 29.04 -22.98
CA HIS A 73 -26.73 28.45 -24.31
C HIS A 73 -25.73 29.01 -25.34
N LEU A 74 -24.84 29.92 -24.92
CA LEU A 74 -23.78 30.46 -25.77
C LEU A 74 -22.75 29.37 -26.08
N ILE A 75 -22.59 29.07 -27.37
CA ILE A 75 -21.58 28.14 -27.89
C ILE A 75 -20.20 28.82 -27.93
N ASP A 76 -20.09 29.95 -28.63
CA ASP A 76 -18.86 30.74 -28.76
C ASP A 76 -19.17 32.10 -29.42
N ARG A 77 -18.23 33.06 -29.35
CA ARG A 77 -18.30 34.38 -29.96
C ARG A 77 -17.04 34.68 -30.79
N LYS A 78 -17.22 35.08 -32.05
CA LYS A 78 -16.14 35.52 -32.94
C LYS A 78 -16.13 37.03 -33.10
N HIS A 79 -14.99 37.65 -32.83
CA HIS A 79 -14.79 39.08 -32.97
C HIS A 79 -14.00 39.42 -34.23
N TYR A 80 -14.44 40.46 -34.93
CA TYR A 80 -13.80 40.96 -36.14
C TYR A 80 -13.61 42.47 -36.04
N ILE A 81 -12.48 42.96 -36.54
CA ILE A 81 -12.17 44.40 -36.56
C ILE A 81 -12.87 45.10 -37.75
N SER A 82 -13.12 44.36 -38.84
CA SER A 82 -13.79 44.86 -40.05
C SER A 82 -14.26 43.75 -40.99
N ILE A 83 -15.18 44.12 -41.90
CA ILE A 83 -15.78 43.31 -42.96
C ILE A 83 -15.95 44.15 -44.24
N SER A 84 -15.31 43.73 -45.33
CA SER A 84 -15.41 44.42 -46.63
C SER A 84 -16.65 44.01 -47.43
N SER A 85 -16.89 42.70 -47.57
CA SER A 85 -18.05 42.16 -48.30
C SER A 85 -18.73 41.06 -47.50
N TYR A 86 -17.97 40.04 -47.09
CA TYR A 86 -18.49 38.97 -46.24
C TYR A 86 -17.40 38.38 -45.35
N ARG A 87 -17.82 37.68 -44.28
CA ARG A 87 -16.99 36.81 -43.43
C ARG A 87 -17.71 35.47 -43.25
N ILE A 88 -16.94 34.42 -43.01
CA ILE A 88 -17.47 33.09 -42.68
C ILE A 88 -16.96 32.70 -41.29
N PRO A 89 -17.56 33.22 -40.20
CA PRO A 89 -17.26 32.74 -38.86
C PRO A 89 -17.55 31.25 -38.72
N SER A 90 -16.69 30.56 -37.97
CA SER A 90 -16.80 29.14 -37.67
C SER A 90 -16.49 28.90 -36.19
N VAL A 91 -17.28 28.04 -35.56
CA VAL A 91 -17.11 27.59 -34.17
C VAL A 91 -17.19 26.07 -34.10
N GLU A 92 -16.64 25.50 -33.03
CA GLU A 92 -16.70 24.06 -32.75
C GLU A 92 -17.44 23.86 -31.44
N TRP A 93 -18.50 23.06 -31.49
CA TRP A 93 -19.45 22.84 -30.42
C TRP A 93 -19.35 21.39 -29.92
N ASP A 94 -19.17 21.23 -28.61
CA ASP A 94 -19.24 19.93 -27.93
C ASP A 94 -20.70 19.65 -27.55
N THR A 95 -21.25 18.59 -28.11
CA THR A 95 -22.68 18.25 -27.98
C THR A 95 -22.99 17.42 -26.73
N LYS A 96 -22.03 17.30 -25.81
CA LYS A 96 -22.17 16.49 -24.58
C LYS A 96 -23.33 16.94 -23.69
N GLY A 97 -24.16 15.98 -23.29
CA GLY A 97 -25.33 16.17 -22.43
C GLY A 97 -26.54 16.77 -23.14
N LEU A 98 -26.50 16.93 -24.47
CA LEU A 98 -27.51 17.63 -25.26
C LEU A 98 -28.23 16.67 -26.21
N VAL A 99 -28.69 15.51 -25.72
CA VAL A 99 -29.47 14.57 -26.53
C VAL A 99 -30.83 15.16 -26.86
N GLY A 100 -31.15 15.26 -28.16
CA GLY A 100 -32.42 15.82 -28.62
C GLY A 100 -32.32 16.53 -29.96
N GLU A 101 -33.40 17.22 -30.33
CA GLU A 101 -33.39 18.17 -31.45
C GLU A 101 -33.04 19.55 -30.91
N HIS A 102 -32.08 20.20 -31.56
CA HIS A 102 -31.60 21.52 -31.17
C HIS A 102 -31.63 22.47 -32.35
N ARG A 103 -31.94 23.74 -32.07
CA ARG A 103 -31.90 24.83 -33.04
C ARG A 103 -30.67 25.68 -32.80
N ILE A 104 -29.75 25.71 -33.76
CA ILE A 104 -28.63 26.65 -33.75
C ILE A 104 -29.12 28.04 -34.12
N ILE A 105 -28.70 29.04 -33.35
CA ILE A 105 -29.00 30.45 -33.56
C ILE A 105 -27.67 31.18 -33.72
N VAL A 106 -27.49 31.90 -34.83
CA VAL A 106 -26.34 32.78 -35.02
C VAL A 106 -26.82 34.21 -35.08
N HIS A 107 -26.20 35.04 -34.26
CA HIS A 107 -26.54 36.45 -34.09
C HIS A 107 -25.31 37.32 -34.37
N VAL A 108 -25.44 38.31 -35.25
CA VAL A 108 -24.47 39.40 -35.39
C VAL A 108 -25.05 40.66 -34.78
N SER A 109 -24.31 41.35 -33.91
CA SER A 109 -24.79 42.58 -33.28
C SER A 109 -24.42 43.80 -34.10
N ASP A 110 -25.42 44.52 -34.58
CA ASP A 110 -25.26 45.81 -35.25
C ASP A 110 -26.35 46.82 -34.81
N SER A 111 -26.57 47.86 -35.63
CA SER A 111 -27.54 48.93 -35.39
C SER A 111 -28.95 48.67 -35.95
N ASN A 112 -29.16 47.52 -36.61
CA ASN A 112 -30.36 47.14 -37.35
C ASN A 112 -30.77 45.69 -37.05
N ASP A 113 -31.77 45.49 -36.19
CA ASP A 113 -32.10 44.14 -35.67
C ASP A 113 -32.81 43.18 -36.66
N GLU A 114 -33.25 43.64 -37.84
CA GLU A 114 -34.15 42.88 -38.71
C GLU A 114 -33.49 41.68 -39.44
N ASN A 115 -32.17 41.72 -39.68
CA ASN A 115 -31.41 40.78 -40.50
C ASN A 115 -30.24 40.08 -39.76
N ASN A 116 -30.18 40.27 -38.45
CA ASN A 116 -29.05 39.88 -37.61
C ASN A 116 -29.02 38.41 -37.20
N TYR A 117 -30.06 37.64 -37.53
CA TYR A 117 -30.22 36.26 -37.08
C TYR A 117 -30.24 35.26 -38.24
N GLY A 118 -29.56 34.15 -38.04
CA GLY A 118 -29.68 32.96 -38.89
C GLY A 118 -29.83 31.69 -38.07
N TYR A 119 -30.36 30.65 -38.70
CA TYR A 119 -30.74 29.42 -38.01
C TYR A 119 -30.41 28.16 -38.82
N CYS A 120 -30.14 27.07 -38.12
CA CYS A 120 -30.21 25.71 -38.65
C CYS A 120 -30.58 24.73 -37.53
N ASN A 121 -30.97 23.51 -37.89
CA ASN A 121 -31.34 22.48 -36.92
C ASN A 121 -30.30 21.36 -36.93
N ILE A 122 -30.20 20.66 -35.81
CA ILE A 122 -29.37 19.49 -35.64
C ILE A 122 -30.04 18.51 -34.66
N THR A 123 -29.86 17.21 -34.92
CA THR A 123 -30.32 16.15 -34.02
C THR A 123 -29.12 15.48 -33.38
N ILE A 124 -29.11 15.42 -32.04
CA ILE A 124 -28.07 14.76 -31.25
C ILE A 124 -28.64 13.45 -30.72
N LEU A 125 -28.09 12.33 -31.19
CA LEU A 125 -28.49 10.98 -30.79
C LEU A 125 -27.72 10.53 -29.54
N PRO A 126 -28.28 9.63 -28.73
CA PRO A 126 -27.53 8.96 -27.67
C PRO A 126 -26.24 8.32 -28.20
N GLY A 127 -25.13 8.52 -27.48
CA GLY A 127 -23.81 8.03 -27.86
C GLY A 127 -23.05 7.27 -26.77
N ARG A 128 -23.51 7.34 -25.52
CA ARG A 128 -22.77 6.83 -24.35
C ARG A 128 -22.51 5.33 -24.46
N MET A 129 -21.24 4.95 -24.38
CA MET A 129 -20.84 3.55 -24.28
C MET A 129 -21.04 3.08 -22.84
N ASN A 130 -21.80 2.00 -22.65
CA ASN A 130 -21.89 1.35 -21.35
C ASN A 130 -20.66 0.45 -21.17
N ALA A 131 -19.80 0.79 -20.22
CA ALA A 131 -18.56 0.08 -19.95
C ALA A 131 -18.30 0.10 -18.45
N GLN A 132 -18.03 -1.08 -17.88
CA GLN A 132 -17.63 -1.22 -16.48
C GLN A 132 -16.10 -1.33 -16.41
N LEU A 133 -15.42 -0.30 -16.89
CA LEU A 133 -13.96 -0.18 -16.77
C LEU A 133 -13.63 0.71 -15.59
N LEU A 134 -12.65 0.31 -14.79
CA LEU A 134 -12.15 1.10 -13.67
C LEU A 134 -10.65 1.33 -13.80
N ILE A 135 -10.21 2.50 -13.36
CA ILE A 135 -8.82 2.76 -13.01
C ILE A 135 -8.58 2.08 -11.65
N LYS A 136 -7.71 1.06 -11.65
CA LYS A 136 -7.43 0.19 -10.50
C LYS A 136 -6.22 0.65 -9.72
N GLU A 137 -5.16 1.07 -10.40
CA GLU A 137 -3.90 1.49 -9.79
C GLU A 137 -3.39 2.74 -10.49
N ILE A 138 -2.82 3.67 -9.73
CA ILE A 138 -2.18 4.88 -10.23
C ILE A 138 -0.84 5.07 -9.50
N TYR A 139 0.23 5.20 -10.28
CA TYR A 139 1.51 5.67 -9.80
C TYR A 139 1.81 7.00 -10.49
N TYR A 140 1.55 8.10 -9.77
CA TYR A 140 1.67 9.46 -10.28
C TYR A 140 2.87 10.22 -9.71
N HIS A 141 3.37 9.83 -8.53
CA HIS A 141 4.49 10.48 -7.88
C HIS A 141 5.75 9.61 -8.06
N ALA A 142 6.30 9.64 -9.26
CA ALA A 142 7.47 8.83 -9.60
C ALA A 142 8.70 9.21 -8.75
N ARG A 143 9.50 8.22 -8.37
CA ARG A 143 10.82 8.45 -7.77
C ARG A 143 11.71 9.29 -8.69
N PRO A 144 12.62 10.12 -8.12
CA PRO A 144 13.53 10.95 -8.90
C PRO A 144 14.25 10.17 -10.01
N HIS A 145 14.33 10.78 -11.19
CA HIS A 145 15.02 10.24 -12.36
C HIS A 145 14.47 8.92 -12.93
N ARG A 146 13.31 8.43 -12.46
CA ARG A 146 12.68 7.22 -13.02
C ARG A 146 11.81 7.49 -14.24
N ASN A 147 11.10 8.61 -14.31
CA ASN A 147 10.09 8.87 -15.36
C ASN A 147 9.14 7.67 -15.54
N ASN A 148 8.69 7.11 -14.43
CA ASN A 148 7.79 5.98 -14.38
C ASN A 148 6.48 6.44 -13.76
N GLU A 149 5.57 6.94 -14.58
CA GLU A 149 4.18 7.11 -14.21
C GLU A 149 3.39 5.98 -14.84
N PHE A 150 2.43 5.37 -14.14
CA PHE A 150 1.60 4.34 -14.76
C PHE A 150 0.17 4.32 -14.23
N ILE A 151 -0.70 3.71 -15.04
CA ILE A 151 -2.10 3.48 -14.72
C ILE A 151 -2.44 2.03 -15.06
N CYS A 152 -3.13 1.34 -14.15
CA CYS A 152 -3.76 0.05 -14.41
C CYS A 152 -5.25 0.25 -14.66
N ILE A 153 -5.76 -0.29 -15.78
CA ILE A 153 -7.20 -0.31 -16.10
C ILE A 153 -7.69 -1.75 -16.03
N VAL A 154 -8.83 -1.97 -15.39
CA VAL A 154 -9.44 -3.29 -15.22
C VAL A 154 -10.87 -3.31 -15.77
N ASN A 155 -11.28 -4.44 -16.34
CA ASN A 155 -12.68 -4.74 -16.59
C ASN A 155 -13.35 -5.23 -15.30
N ALA A 156 -14.12 -4.35 -14.68
CA ALA A 156 -14.88 -4.63 -13.46
C ALA A 156 -16.27 -5.25 -13.74
N GLY A 157 -16.64 -5.40 -15.02
CA GLY A 157 -17.90 -6.00 -15.42
C GLY A 157 -17.83 -7.51 -15.64
N GLU A 158 -18.99 -8.09 -15.92
CA GLU A 158 -19.13 -9.54 -16.21
C GLU A 158 -18.92 -9.86 -17.69
N GLU A 159 -19.06 -8.87 -18.57
CA GLU A 159 -18.93 -9.03 -20.02
C GLU A 159 -17.55 -8.61 -20.52
N LYS A 160 -17.10 -9.30 -21.57
CA LYS A 160 -15.89 -8.96 -22.31
C LYS A 160 -15.98 -7.57 -22.95
N ILE A 161 -14.92 -6.79 -22.88
CA ILE A 161 -14.90 -5.42 -23.41
C ILE A 161 -13.69 -5.14 -24.31
N ASN A 162 -13.93 -4.45 -25.42
CA ASN A 162 -12.89 -4.00 -26.34
C ASN A 162 -12.49 -2.55 -26.05
N LEU A 163 -11.19 -2.30 -25.87
CA LEU A 163 -10.69 -1.01 -25.40
C LEU A 163 -10.51 0.06 -26.50
N THR A 164 -10.65 -0.27 -27.79
CA THR A 164 -10.32 0.61 -28.94
C THR A 164 -11.00 2.00 -28.92
N ASN A 165 -12.16 2.12 -28.28
CA ASN A 165 -12.95 3.37 -28.25
C ASN A 165 -12.81 4.16 -26.94
N PHE A 166 -11.78 3.88 -26.13
CA PHE A 166 -11.55 4.56 -24.86
C PHE A 166 -10.20 5.27 -24.83
N TYR A 167 -10.08 6.29 -23.99
CA TYR A 167 -8.83 7.01 -23.77
C TYR A 167 -8.74 7.56 -22.34
N LEU A 168 -7.51 7.80 -21.89
CA LEU A 168 -7.19 8.48 -20.64
C LEU A 168 -6.88 9.95 -20.91
N THR A 169 -7.28 10.85 -20.00
CA THR A 169 -6.87 12.26 -20.03
C THR A 169 -6.65 12.81 -18.62
N THR A 170 -5.66 13.71 -18.48
CA THR A 170 -5.44 14.50 -17.26
C THR A 170 -6.04 15.91 -17.33
N GLN A 171 -6.77 16.22 -18.40
CA GLN A 171 -7.36 17.54 -18.63
C GLN A 171 -8.85 17.47 -18.99
N PRO A 172 -9.67 16.73 -18.23
CA PRO A 172 -11.06 16.43 -18.59
C PRO A 172 -11.95 17.67 -18.74
N TRP A 173 -11.57 18.82 -18.17
CA TRP A 173 -12.27 20.09 -18.31
C TRP A 173 -12.10 20.76 -19.69
N LYS A 174 -11.12 20.33 -20.49
CA LYS A 174 -10.97 20.83 -21.87
C LYS A 174 -11.94 20.10 -22.80
N ARG A 175 -12.33 20.77 -23.87
CA ARG A 175 -13.07 20.15 -24.98
C ARG A 175 -12.27 18.98 -25.56
N VAL A 176 -12.95 17.92 -26.01
CA VAL A 176 -12.32 16.64 -26.38
C VAL A 176 -11.18 16.76 -27.42
N ASP A 177 -11.24 17.66 -28.40
CA ASP A 177 -10.19 17.90 -29.41
C ASP A 177 -9.01 18.75 -28.89
N LYS A 178 -9.07 19.19 -27.64
CA LYS A 178 -8.04 20.00 -26.95
C LYS A 178 -7.46 19.30 -25.73
N GLN A 179 -7.96 18.11 -25.40
CA GLN A 179 -7.44 17.25 -24.35
C GLN A 179 -6.16 16.54 -24.82
N ASN A 180 -5.16 16.45 -23.95
CA ASN A 180 -4.11 15.46 -24.14
C ASN A 180 -4.67 14.07 -23.82
N LYS A 181 -4.31 13.06 -24.60
CA LYS A 181 -4.92 11.72 -24.54
C LYS A 181 -3.89 10.62 -24.66
N VAL A 182 -4.07 9.55 -23.89
CA VAL A 182 -3.51 8.23 -24.21
C VAL A 182 -4.69 7.35 -24.64
N PHE A 183 -4.69 6.91 -25.88
CA PHE A 183 -5.72 6.02 -26.42
C PHE A 183 -5.46 4.61 -25.94
N LEU A 184 -6.51 3.92 -25.50
CA LEU A 184 -6.36 2.53 -25.10
C LEU A 184 -6.14 1.63 -26.33
N PRO A 185 -5.31 0.58 -26.19
CA PRO A 185 -4.93 -0.29 -27.29
C PRO A 185 -6.11 -1.14 -27.76
N ALA A 186 -6.02 -1.68 -28.98
CA ALA A 186 -7.04 -2.56 -29.56
C ALA A 186 -6.95 -3.99 -28.98
N VAL A 187 -7.22 -4.12 -27.68
CA VAL A 187 -7.25 -5.38 -26.93
C VAL A 187 -8.63 -5.61 -26.34
N GLU A 188 -8.96 -6.87 -26.09
CA GLU A 188 -10.18 -7.25 -25.39
C GLU A 188 -9.82 -7.78 -24.00
N LEU A 189 -10.56 -7.33 -22.98
CA LEU A 189 -10.40 -7.79 -21.60
C LEU A 189 -11.59 -8.64 -21.20
N GLU A 190 -11.34 -9.85 -20.70
CA GLU A 190 -12.33 -10.65 -19.99
C GLU A 190 -12.64 -10.02 -18.62
N ALA A 191 -13.68 -10.53 -17.93
CA ALA A 191 -14.05 -10.05 -16.60
C ALA A 191 -12.89 -10.19 -15.60
N GLY A 192 -12.53 -9.12 -14.91
CA GLY A 192 -11.44 -9.06 -13.93
C GLY A 192 -10.04 -8.88 -14.53
N GLU A 193 -9.87 -8.98 -15.85
CA GLU A 193 -8.59 -8.72 -16.51
C GLU A 193 -8.29 -7.22 -16.55
N GLY A 194 -7.01 -6.88 -16.51
CA GLY A 194 -6.55 -5.50 -16.62
C GLY A 194 -5.24 -5.38 -17.37
N ILE A 195 -4.91 -4.14 -17.74
CA ILE A 195 -3.67 -3.80 -18.43
C ILE A 195 -2.96 -2.64 -17.73
N TYR A 196 -1.63 -2.69 -17.75
CA TYR A 196 -0.75 -1.63 -17.30
C TYR A 196 -0.31 -0.77 -18.48
N LEU A 197 -0.56 0.54 -18.40
CA LEU A 197 -0.01 1.54 -19.31
C LEU A 197 0.97 2.43 -18.55
N THR A 198 2.23 2.45 -18.96
CA THR A 198 3.29 3.24 -18.31
C THR A 198 3.88 4.33 -19.21
N GLN A 199 4.47 5.34 -18.59
CA GLN A 199 5.29 6.34 -19.25
C GLN A 199 6.54 5.72 -19.88
N ASN A 200 7.17 4.75 -19.22
CA ASN A 200 8.46 4.16 -19.63
C ASN A 200 8.51 2.69 -19.22
N GLY A 201 8.46 1.78 -20.21
CA GLY A 201 8.42 0.34 -20.01
C GLY A 201 9.63 -0.20 -19.23
N SER A 202 10.84 0.28 -19.53
CA SER A 202 12.05 -0.17 -18.84
C SER A 202 12.10 0.29 -17.39
N SER A 203 11.59 1.49 -17.08
CA SER A 203 11.57 1.99 -15.70
C SER A 203 10.48 1.32 -14.88
N PHE A 204 9.34 1.00 -15.50
CA PHE A 204 8.32 0.16 -14.89
C PHE A 204 8.86 -1.21 -14.53
N GLU A 205 9.46 -1.93 -15.50
CA GLU A 205 10.00 -3.28 -15.27
C GLU A 205 11.05 -3.29 -14.16
N TYR A 206 11.92 -2.28 -14.14
CA TYR A 206 12.94 -2.12 -13.12
C TYR A 206 12.39 -1.89 -11.70
N GLU A 207 11.26 -1.18 -11.56
CA GLU A 207 10.67 -0.89 -10.25
C GLU A 207 9.63 -1.93 -9.80
N MET A 208 8.92 -2.56 -10.75
CA MET A 208 7.84 -3.51 -10.49
C MET A 208 8.26 -4.99 -10.59
N GLY A 209 9.37 -5.28 -11.27
CA GLY A 209 9.87 -6.65 -11.48
C GLY A 209 9.14 -7.44 -12.57
N PHE A 210 8.27 -6.79 -13.36
CA PHE A 210 7.60 -7.40 -14.51
C PHE A 210 7.31 -6.36 -15.60
N GLN A 211 7.11 -6.80 -16.84
CA GLN A 211 6.84 -5.90 -17.97
C GLN A 211 5.41 -5.35 -17.95
N PRO A 212 5.22 -4.06 -18.28
CA PRO A 212 3.89 -3.51 -18.52
C PRO A 212 3.37 -3.97 -19.89
N ASP A 213 2.06 -3.91 -20.08
CA ASP A 213 1.43 -4.29 -21.35
C ASP A 213 1.72 -3.26 -22.45
N TYR A 214 1.73 -1.97 -22.10
CA TYR A 214 1.93 -0.86 -23.03
C TYR A 214 2.72 0.30 -22.42
N GLU A 215 3.41 1.07 -23.25
CA GLU A 215 4.00 2.37 -22.89
C GLU A 215 3.45 3.52 -23.74
N TYR A 216 3.48 4.77 -23.26
CA TYR A 216 2.98 5.94 -24.02
C TYR A 216 4.03 7.00 -24.36
N TYR A 217 5.29 6.72 -24.04
CA TYR A 217 6.47 7.34 -24.62
C TYR A 217 7.43 6.23 -25.03
N ASN A 218 7.66 6.04 -26.32
CA ASN A 218 8.59 5.05 -26.89
C ASN A 218 9.98 5.15 -26.23
N CYS A 219 10.19 4.31 -25.21
CA CYS A 219 11.35 4.28 -24.33
C CYS A 219 11.97 2.88 -24.26
N SER A 220 11.22 1.83 -24.65
CA SER A 220 11.63 0.43 -24.51
C SER A 220 11.14 -0.44 -25.67
N SER A 221 11.19 -1.76 -25.50
CA SER A 221 10.62 -2.73 -26.45
C SER A 221 9.12 -3.00 -26.23
N VAL A 222 8.53 -2.44 -25.16
CA VAL A 222 7.11 -2.58 -24.85
C VAL A 222 6.27 -1.90 -25.95
N PRO A 223 5.11 -2.46 -26.35
CA PRO A 223 4.24 -1.84 -27.35
C PRO A 223 3.79 -0.41 -27.00
N ASP A 224 3.85 0.50 -27.97
CA ASP A 224 3.39 1.88 -27.80
C ASP A 224 1.85 1.99 -27.87
N ALA A 225 1.25 2.59 -26.85
CA ALA A 225 -0.10 3.13 -26.89
C ALA A 225 -0.11 4.49 -27.63
N ALA A 226 -1.09 4.69 -28.52
CA ALA A 226 -1.21 5.95 -29.26
C ALA A 226 -1.48 7.11 -28.28
N ARG A 227 -0.83 8.26 -28.49
CA ARG A 227 -0.96 9.45 -27.64
C ARG A 227 -1.12 10.72 -28.47
N ASP A 228 -1.96 11.64 -27.99
CA ASP A 228 -2.08 13.02 -28.49
C ASP A 228 -1.71 14.01 -27.38
N GLY A 229 -0.77 14.93 -27.65
CA GLY A 229 -0.28 15.88 -26.65
C GLY A 229 0.40 15.21 -25.42
N LYS A 230 0.80 15.98 -24.41
CA LYS A 230 1.57 15.46 -23.26
C LYS A 230 0.68 14.83 -22.19
N PHE A 231 0.95 13.58 -21.80
CA PHE A 231 0.25 12.93 -20.69
C PHE A 231 1.22 12.83 -19.52
N ILE A 232 0.96 13.64 -18.49
CA ILE A 232 1.76 13.73 -17.26
C ILE A 232 0.75 13.91 -16.12
N MET A 233 0.96 13.16 -15.04
CA MET A 233 0.20 13.28 -13.80
C MET A 233 0.97 14.20 -12.84
N ALA A 234 0.29 15.15 -12.20
CA ALA A 234 0.95 16.11 -11.31
C ALA A 234 1.18 15.50 -9.92
N ASN A 235 2.33 15.79 -9.29
CA ASN A 235 2.72 15.24 -7.99
C ASN A 235 1.93 15.85 -6.82
N ASP A 236 1.51 17.11 -6.90
CA ASP A 236 0.80 17.79 -5.80
C ASP A 236 -0.71 17.47 -5.78
N GLY A 237 -1.25 17.04 -6.92
CA GLY A 237 -2.66 16.70 -7.08
C GLY A 237 -3.13 16.81 -8.52
N GLY A 238 -4.09 15.98 -8.89
CA GLY A 238 -4.56 15.90 -10.27
C GLY A 238 -5.86 15.13 -10.45
N VAL A 239 -6.27 15.06 -11.72
CA VAL A 239 -7.45 14.31 -12.16
C VAL A 239 -7.02 13.41 -13.30
N VAL A 240 -7.39 12.14 -13.23
CA VAL A 240 -7.29 11.19 -14.35
C VAL A 240 -8.69 10.72 -14.67
N CYS A 241 -9.16 10.95 -15.90
CA CYS A 241 -10.43 10.41 -16.37
C CYS A 241 -10.20 9.35 -17.45
N LEU A 242 -10.87 8.22 -17.31
CA LEU A 242 -11.13 7.29 -18.39
C LEU A 242 -12.41 7.72 -19.11
N LYS A 243 -12.32 7.94 -20.42
CA LYS A 243 -13.43 8.43 -21.25
C LYS A 243 -13.65 7.54 -22.47
N ASP A 244 -14.89 7.50 -22.95
CA ASP A 244 -15.18 6.96 -24.27
C ASP A 244 -14.80 7.96 -25.37
N LYS A 245 -14.80 7.52 -26.64
CA LYS A 245 -14.47 8.36 -27.81
C LYS A 245 -15.38 9.59 -27.99
N TYR A 246 -16.51 9.63 -27.29
CA TYR A 246 -17.47 10.72 -27.29
C TYR A 246 -17.36 11.58 -26.02
N ASN A 247 -16.23 11.55 -25.31
CA ASN A 247 -15.95 12.40 -24.14
C ASN A 247 -16.84 12.14 -22.90
N HIS A 248 -17.62 11.05 -22.89
CA HIS A 248 -18.34 10.64 -21.69
C HIS A 248 -17.38 10.01 -20.70
N THR A 249 -17.47 10.43 -19.43
CA THR A 249 -16.70 9.81 -18.36
C THR A 249 -17.20 8.40 -18.06
N ILE A 250 -16.24 7.47 -18.05
CA ILE A 250 -16.40 6.08 -17.64
C ILE A 250 -15.95 5.92 -16.18
N ASP A 251 -14.75 6.39 -15.85
CA ASP A 251 -14.21 6.42 -14.49
C ASP A 251 -13.37 7.69 -14.29
N THR A 252 -13.26 8.14 -13.04
CA THR A 252 -12.51 9.33 -12.64
C THR A 252 -11.80 9.10 -11.33
N VAL A 253 -10.56 9.54 -11.28
CA VAL A 253 -9.77 9.54 -10.06
C VAL A 253 -9.27 10.95 -9.79
N VAL A 254 -9.57 11.46 -8.60
CA VAL A 254 -9.14 12.78 -8.13
C VAL A 254 -8.26 12.57 -6.89
N TYR A 255 -7.06 13.12 -6.90
CA TYR A 255 -6.07 12.91 -5.85
C TYR A 255 -5.29 14.19 -5.51
N GLY A 256 -4.66 14.23 -4.34
CA GLY A 256 -3.89 15.38 -3.85
C GLY A 256 -4.75 16.62 -3.61
N ASP A 257 -4.28 17.79 -4.03
CA ASP A 257 -4.95 19.08 -3.85
C ASP A 257 -6.06 19.40 -4.89
N ALA A 258 -6.34 18.47 -5.80
CA ALA A 258 -7.28 18.69 -6.89
C ALA A 258 -8.76 18.61 -6.47
N SER A 259 -9.63 19.19 -7.30
CA SER A 259 -11.09 19.05 -7.18
C SER A 259 -11.72 18.93 -8.56
N PHE A 260 -12.62 17.96 -8.72
CA PHE A 260 -13.35 17.73 -9.96
C PHE A 260 -14.68 17.03 -9.67
N GLY A 261 -15.74 17.41 -10.38
CA GLY A 261 -17.10 16.95 -10.08
C GLY A 261 -17.70 15.96 -11.08
N GLU A 262 -17.17 15.84 -12.30
CA GLU A 262 -17.69 14.87 -13.26
C GLU A 262 -17.15 13.47 -12.93
N GLY A 263 -18.03 12.54 -12.57
CA GLY A 263 -17.63 11.17 -12.20
C GLY A 263 -16.91 11.08 -10.86
N TRP A 264 -16.98 12.11 -10.01
CA TRP A 264 -16.38 12.10 -8.68
C TRP A 264 -17.24 12.89 -7.69
N LYS A 265 -17.29 12.44 -6.44
CA LYS A 265 -18.05 13.05 -5.35
C LYS A 265 -17.17 13.22 -4.12
N GLY A 266 -17.21 14.42 -3.55
CA GLY A 266 -16.51 14.73 -2.31
C GLY A 266 -15.04 15.06 -2.52
N GLU A 267 -14.24 14.80 -1.49
CA GLU A 267 -12.82 15.14 -1.43
C GLU A 267 -11.97 14.23 -2.32
N ALA A 268 -10.81 14.74 -2.72
CA ALA A 268 -9.78 13.96 -3.39
C ALA A 268 -9.24 12.85 -2.49
N ILE A 269 -8.59 11.86 -3.10
CA ILE A 269 -7.75 10.90 -2.39
C ILE A 269 -6.57 11.67 -1.79
N GLU A 270 -6.19 11.34 -0.56
CA GLU A 270 -5.02 11.92 0.09
C GLU A 270 -3.76 11.74 -0.78
N GLY A 271 -2.93 12.78 -0.83
CA GLY A 271 -1.69 12.76 -1.60
C GLY A 271 -0.69 11.77 -1.00
N VAL A 272 0.14 11.17 -1.85
CA VAL A 272 1.18 10.21 -1.46
C VAL A 272 2.58 10.70 -1.82
N GLU A 273 3.59 10.14 -1.15
CA GLU A 273 5.00 10.47 -1.36
C GLU A 273 5.59 9.80 -2.60
N ALA A 274 6.80 10.22 -2.99
CA ALA A 274 7.49 9.64 -4.14
C ALA A 274 7.75 8.13 -3.95
N GLY A 275 7.36 7.31 -4.92
CA GLY A 275 7.46 5.84 -4.83
C GLY A 275 6.24 5.15 -4.22
N GLU A 276 5.26 5.91 -3.73
CA GLU A 276 3.99 5.38 -3.24
C GLU A 276 2.95 5.35 -4.37
N MET A 277 2.05 4.37 -4.34
CA MET A 277 1.00 4.20 -5.34
C MET A 277 -0.38 4.16 -4.72
N LEU A 278 -1.35 4.62 -5.51
CA LEU A 278 -2.77 4.50 -5.19
C LEU A 278 -3.30 3.19 -5.76
N LYS A 279 -4.05 2.45 -4.93
CA LYS A 279 -4.72 1.22 -5.33
C LYS A 279 -6.18 1.24 -4.91
N ARG A 280 -7.09 0.95 -5.83
CA ARG A 280 -8.50 0.78 -5.54
C ARG A 280 -8.71 -0.52 -4.78
N ARG A 281 -9.59 -0.50 -3.77
CA ARG A 281 -9.83 -1.65 -2.88
C ARG A 281 -10.42 -2.86 -3.58
N ASP A 282 -11.45 -2.62 -4.36
CA ASP A 282 -12.24 -3.66 -5.03
C ASP A 282 -12.90 -3.06 -6.28
N PHE A 283 -13.85 -3.79 -6.87
CA PHE A 283 -14.57 -3.37 -8.07
C PHE A 283 -15.85 -2.57 -7.75
N ILE A 284 -16.12 -2.25 -6.48
CA ILE A 284 -17.22 -1.41 -6.06
C ILE A 284 -16.78 0.05 -6.12
N ASP A 285 -17.25 0.76 -7.15
CA ASP A 285 -16.94 2.18 -7.34
C ASP A 285 -18.04 3.06 -6.75
N THR A 286 -17.72 3.78 -5.68
CA THR A 286 -18.60 4.80 -5.09
C THR A 286 -18.38 6.18 -5.69
N ASN A 287 -17.40 6.32 -6.61
CA ASN A 287 -16.93 7.59 -7.16
C ASN A 287 -16.44 8.54 -6.04
N THR A 288 -15.79 8.01 -5.01
CA THR A 288 -15.26 8.80 -3.89
C THR A 288 -13.88 8.33 -3.46
N SER A 289 -13.17 9.16 -2.67
CA SER A 289 -11.87 8.77 -2.12
C SER A 289 -11.91 7.55 -1.20
N ASN A 290 -13.08 7.15 -0.70
CA ASN A 290 -13.21 5.95 0.14
C ASN A 290 -12.84 4.66 -0.60
N ASP A 291 -12.97 4.62 -1.93
CA ASP A 291 -12.65 3.45 -2.74
C ASP A 291 -11.13 3.12 -2.72
N TRP A 292 -10.32 4.06 -2.23
CA TRP A 292 -8.86 4.04 -2.22
C TRP A 292 -8.26 4.06 -0.80
N ARG A 293 -9.11 4.06 0.23
CA ARG A 293 -8.65 4.10 1.63
C ARG A 293 -8.23 2.72 2.10
N TRP A 294 -6.95 2.56 2.35
CA TRP A 294 -6.36 1.37 2.94
C TRP A 294 -5.80 1.66 4.33
N ASN A 295 -5.63 0.60 5.11
CA ASN A 295 -4.88 0.72 6.36
C ASN A 295 -3.37 0.80 6.10
N ARG A 296 -2.88 0.32 4.94
CA ARG A 296 -1.47 0.36 4.52
C ARG A 296 -1.22 1.38 3.41
N THR A 297 0.03 1.76 3.27
CA THR A 297 0.57 2.43 2.07
C THR A 297 1.10 1.36 1.11
N PHE A 298 0.97 1.58 -0.20
CA PHE A 298 1.56 0.72 -1.23
C PHE A 298 2.81 1.38 -1.79
N ILE A 299 3.94 0.68 -1.70
CA ILE A 299 5.20 1.09 -2.32
C ILE A 299 5.37 0.36 -3.64
N ILE A 300 5.90 1.04 -4.66
CA ILE A 300 6.21 0.41 -5.94
C ILE A 300 7.13 -0.82 -5.79
N GLY A 301 6.76 -1.92 -6.46
CA GLY A 301 7.45 -3.21 -6.40
C GLY A 301 7.16 -4.03 -5.13
N GLN A 302 6.43 -3.50 -4.15
CA GLN A 302 6.08 -4.22 -2.93
C GLN A 302 5.09 -5.36 -3.21
N SER A 303 5.22 -6.46 -2.47
CA SER A 303 4.29 -7.58 -2.61
C SER A 303 2.87 -7.25 -2.11
N ASN A 304 1.94 -8.12 -2.53
CA ASN A 304 0.56 -8.14 -2.07
C ASN A 304 0.06 -9.60 -1.99
N PHE A 305 0.77 -10.42 -1.23
CA PHE A 305 0.40 -11.81 -0.96
C PHE A 305 -0.88 -11.89 -0.11
N GLU A 306 -1.79 -12.77 -0.50
CA GLU A 306 -2.89 -13.16 0.38
C GLU A 306 -2.36 -13.95 1.59
N ALA A 307 -3.14 -13.96 2.67
CA ALA A 307 -2.85 -14.85 3.79
C ALA A 307 -2.92 -16.30 3.31
N TRP A 308 -1.94 -17.12 3.68
CA TRP A 308 -1.95 -18.54 3.32
C TRP A 308 -2.66 -19.34 4.41
N HIS A 309 -3.65 -20.14 4.04
CA HIS A 309 -4.40 -20.99 4.95
C HIS A 309 -4.21 -22.46 4.56
N GLY A 310 -3.97 -23.32 5.55
CA GLY A 310 -3.84 -24.75 5.31
C GLY A 310 -3.61 -25.54 6.58
N MET A 311 -3.09 -26.76 6.42
CA MET A 311 -2.81 -27.66 7.54
C MET A 311 -1.33 -28.04 7.57
N ALA A 312 -0.72 -28.02 8.75
CA ALA A 312 0.58 -28.64 8.99
C ALA A 312 0.39 -30.09 9.47
N SER A 313 1.37 -30.96 9.24
CA SER A 313 1.30 -32.38 9.65
C SER A 313 2.10 -32.69 10.91
N LYS A 314 3.14 -31.87 11.17
CA LYS A 314 3.98 -31.92 12.35
C LYS A 314 4.47 -30.53 12.68
N ALA A 315 4.77 -30.30 13.95
CA ALA A 315 5.46 -29.10 14.41
C ALA A 315 6.43 -29.38 15.54
N ILE A 316 7.41 -28.48 15.70
CA ILE A 316 8.26 -28.38 16.88
C ILE A 316 8.09 -26.96 17.42
N ALA A 317 7.38 -26.80 18.53
CA ALA A 317 7.29 -25.52 19.23
C ALA A 317 8.46 -25.39 20.22
N PHE A 318 9.10 -24.23 20.24
CA PHE A 318 10.29 -23.98 21.06
C PHE A 318 10.35 -22.53 21.55
N CYS A 319 11.24 -22.27 22.51
CA CYS A 319 11.49 -20.91 22.99
C CYS A 319 12.98 -20.68 23.27
N SER A 320 13.39 -19.42 23.18
CA SER A 320 14.68 -18.95 23.69
C SER A 320 14.52 -18.40 25.11
N PRO A 321 15.54 -18.51 25.96
CA PRO A 321 16.85 -19.11 25.70
C PRO A 321 16.87 -20.65 25.82
N ASP A 322 15.80 -21.27 26.26
CA ASP A 322 15.77 -22.65 26.77
C ASP A 322 16.23 -23.73 25.78
N CYS A 323 15.74 -23.70 24.53
CA CYS A 323 15.96 -24.81 23.60
C CYS A 323 16.05 -24.42 22.11
N SER A 324 16.08 -23.12 21.80
CA SER A 324 16.10 -22.64 20.40
C SER A 324 17.36 -23.03 19.64
N TYR A 325 18.54 -22.94 20.25
CA TYR A 325 19.79 -23.31 19.59
C TYR A 325 19.85 -24.79 19.25
N GLU A 326 19.40 -25.67 20.15
CA GLU A 326 19.30 -27.10 19.89
C GLU A 326 18.42 -27.37 18.66
N VAL A 327 17.19 -26.86 18.66
CA VAL A 327 16.22 -27.07 17.57
C VAL A 327 16.74 -26.51 16.24
N ILE A 328 17.12 -25.23 16.20
CA ILE A 328 17.53 -24.57 14.96
C ILE A 328 18.81 -25.20 14.39
N SER A 329 19.78 -25.53 15.26
CA SER A 329 21.03 -26.16 14.80
C SER A 329 20.80 -27.54 14.18
N GLU A 330 19.84 -28.31 14.71
CA GLU A 330 19.50 -29.63 14.20
C GLU A 330 18.77 -29.55 12.85
N GLU A 331 17.84 -28.60 12.69
CA GLU A 331 17.17 -28.39 11.40
C GLU A 331 18.17 -27.98 10.31
N ILE A 332 19.11 -27.07 10.62
CA ILE A 332 20.15 -26.65 9.65
C ILE A 332 21.06 -27.81 9.23
N LYS A 333 21.47 -28.68 10.17
CA LYS A 333 22.37 -29.80 9.88
C LYS A 333 21.75 -30.86 8.95
N ASN A 334 20.43 -31.00 9.00
CA ASN A 334 19.71 -32.05 8.29
C ASN A 334 19.17 -31.61 6.92
N ALA A 335 19.26 -30.31 6.59
CA ALA A 335 18.72 -29.75 5.36
C ALA A 335 19.67 -29.87 4.16
N HIS A 336 19.10 -29.94 2.95
CA HIS A 336 19.84 -29.95 1.68
C HIS A 336 19.71 -28.63 0.93
N GLU A 337 18.63 -27.90 1.14
CA GLU A 337 18.39 -26.55 0.64
C GLU A 337 17.91 -25.66 1.78
N ILE A 338 18.49 -24.46 1.88
CA ILE A 338 18.28 -23.53 2.99
C ILE A 338 18.10 -22.11 2.45
N PHE A 339 16.95 -21.52 2.74
CA PHE A 339 16.66 -20.11 2.51
C PHE A 339 16.48 -19.42 3.86
N ILE A 340 17.28 -18.38 4.16
CA ILE A 340 17.24 -17.67 5.45
C ILE A 340 16.90 -16.20 5.22
N ASN A 341 15.82 -15.73 5.84
CA ASN A 341 15.45 -14.33 5.84
C ASN A 341 15.41 -13.78 7.28
N LEU A 342 16.30 -12.83 7.57
CA LEU A 342 16.49 -12.26 8.90
C LEU A 342 16.70 -10.75 8.84
N TYR A 343 16.34 -10.04 9.92
CA TYR A 343 16.78 -8.66 10.10
C TYR A 343 18.28 -8.57 10.38
N THR A 344 18.78 -9.40 11.30
CA THR A 344 20.21 -9.51 11.61
C THR A 344 20.65 -10.94 11.90
N PHE A 345 21.90 -11.27 11.58
CA PHE A 345 22.55 -12.55 11.83
C PHE A 345 23.94 -12.34 12.43
N THR A 346 24.08 -12.59 13.75
CA THR A 346 25.29 -12.29 14.54
C THR A 346 25.77 -13.47 15.40
N ASN A 347 25.17 -14.66 15.26
CA ASN A 347 25.59 -15.85 16.00
C ASN A 347 26.63 -16.67 15.20
N PRO A 348 27.93 -16.65 15.59
CA PRO A 348 28.97 -17.34 14.85
C PRO A 348 28.85 -18.86 14.90
N TYR A 349 28.18 -19.43 15.92
CA TYR A 349 28.02 -20.88 16.03
C TYR A 349 27.02 -21.44 15.03
N LEU A 350 25.92 -20.72 14.77
CA LEU A 350 25.00 -21.08 13.68
C LEU A 350 25.67 -20.85 12.32
N ALA A 351 26.48 -19.80 12.20
CA ALA A 351 27.25 -19.54 10.99
C ALA A 351 28.26 -20.67 10.69
N ASP A 352 28.94 -21.22 11.69
CA ASP A 352 29.85 -22.35 11.51
C ASP A 352 29.11 -23.61 11.03
N ILE A 353 27.94 -23.91 11.60
CA ILE A 353 27.10 -25.04 11.15
C ILE A 353 26.68 -24.85 9.68
N LEU A 354 26.23 -23.64 9.33
CA LEU A 354 25.94 -23.31 7.93
C LEU A 354 27.18 -23.47 7.07
N ASN A 355 28.36 -23.04 7.53
CA ASN A 355 29.64 -23.14 6.82
C ASN A 355 30.14 -24.59 6.65
N GLU A 356 29.80 -25.49 7.55
CA GLU A 356 30.11 -26.92 7.46
C GLU A 356 29.07 -27.72 6.65
N SER A 357 27.86 -27.18 6.48
CA SER A 357 26.80 -27.83 5.71
C SER A 357 27.13 -27.97 4.22
N ASN A 358 26.63 -29.03 3.59
CA ASN A 358 26.69 -29.24 2.14
C ASN A 358 25.44 -28.72 1.41
N ALA A 359 24.52 -28.05 2.11
CA ALA A 359 23.30 -27.52 1.55
C ALA A 359 23.56 -26.40 0.52
N SER A 360 22.60 -26.23 -0.41
CA SER A 360 22.45 -24.97 -1.16
C SER A 360 21.90 -23.91 -0.21
N ILE A 361 22.56 -22.75 -0.11
CA ILE A 361 22.21 -21.73 0.89
C ILE A 361 22.03 -20.37 0.23
N LYS A 362 20.85 -19.76 0.42
CA LYS A 362 20.60 -18.34 0.13
C LYS A 362 20.22 -17.60 1.40
N ILE A 363 20.78 -16.41 1.59
CA ILE A 363 20.56 -15.58 2.78
C ILE A 363 20.16 -14.18 2.33
N LEU A 364 19.06 -13.67 2.91
CA LEU A 364 18.62 -12.29 2.79
C LEU A 364 18.65 -11.61 4.17
N LEU A 365 19.41 -10.53 4.28
CA LEU A 365 19.55 -9.71 5.50
C LEU A 365 19.08 -8.27 5.26
N ASP A 366 18.80 -7.48 6.30
CA ASP A 366 18.55 -6.04 6.11
C ASP A 366 19.86 -5.27 5.95
N GLY A 367 19.97 -4.42 4.93
CA GLY A 367 21.17 -3.64 4.66
C GLY A 367 21.23 -2.28 5.39
N ASN A 368 20.15 -1.86 6.06
CA ASN A 368 20.02 -0.55 6.71
C ASN A 368 19.60 -0.69 8.18
N VAL A 369 20.18 -1.67 8.87
CA VAL A 369 19.99 -1.91 10.31
C VAL A 369 20.16 -0.62 11.11
N ILE A 370 19.26 -0.37 12.07
CA ILE A 370 19.36 0.77 12.98
C ILE A 370 20.69 0.69 13.74
N GLY A 371 21.53 1.72 13.59
CA GLY A 371 22.88 1.76 14.17
C GLY A 371 23.98 1.20 13.25
N GLY A 372 23.63 0.72 12.05
CA GLY A 372 24.55 0.11 11.09
C GLY A 372 24.62 -1.41 11.22
N ILE A 373 25.14 -2.06 10.19
CA ILE A 373 25.33 -3.52 10.17
C ILE A 373 26.43 -3.91 11.18
N PRO A 374 26.16 -4.81 12.14
CA PRO A 374 27.15 -5.26 13.12
C PRO A 374 28.41 -5.85 12.45
N MET A 375 29.58 -5.68 13.09
CA MET A 375 30.82 -6.27 12.56
C MET A 375 30.77 -7.80 12.55
N GLU A 376 30.08 -8.41 13.52
CA GLU A 376 29.82 -9.83 13.59
C GLU A 376 29.06 -10.32 12.36
N GLU A 377 28.01 -9.59 11.95
CA GLU A 377 27.22 -9.92 10.77
C GLU A 377 28.03 -9.75 9.49
N ARG A 378 28.80 -8.66 9.38
CA ARG A 378 29.73 -8.46 8.25
C ARG A 378 30.73 -9.59 8.12
N TRP A 379 31.25 -10.08 9.25
CA TRP A 379 32.16 -11.23 9.28
C TRP A 379 31.44 -12.52 8.84
N ILE A 380 30.25 -12.80 9.38
CA ILE A 380 29.43 -13.97 9.02
C ILE A 380 29.07 -13.95 7.55
N ALA A 381 28.58 -12.82 7.03
CA ALA A 381 28.24 -12.63 5.63
C ALA A 381 29.47 -12.86 4.73
N TYR A 382 30.62 -12.29 5.07
CA TYR A 382 31.87 -12.50 4.33
C TYR A 382 32.32 -13.98 4.31
N MET A 383 32.22 -14.65 5.46
CA MET A 383 32.60 -16.05 5.61
C MET A 383 31.67 -16.95 4.79
N LEU A 384 30.35 -16.76 4.92
CA LEU A 384 29.35 -17.55 4.21
C LEU A 384 29.30 -17.23 2.71
N SER A 385 29.60 -16.00 2.27
CA SER A 385 29.59 -15.62 0.85
C SER A 385 30.62 -16.39 0.00
N LYS A 386 31.52 -17.15 0.63
CA LYS A 386 32.46 -18.05 -0.06
C LYS A 386 31.82 -19.35 -0.56
N LYS A 387 30.61 -19.67 -0.09
CA LYS A 387 29.87 -20.89 -0.48
C LYS A 387 28.35 -20.72 -0.59
N ALA A 388 27.79 -19.65 -0.04
CA ALA A 388 26.37 -19.33 -0.05
C ALA A 388 26.13 -18.03 -0.84
N GLU A 389 24.90 -17.84 -1.30
CA GLU A 389 24.47 -16.58 -1.90
C GLU A 389 23.92 -15.64 -0.83
N VAL A 390 24.65 -14.57 -0.52
CA VAL A 390 24.25 -13.59 0.50
C VAL A 390 23.83 -12.30 -0.18
N ARG A 391 22.65 -11.80 0.15
CA ARG A 391 22.12 -10.51 -0.31
C ARG A 391 21.63 -9.69 0.88
N TYR A 392 21.64 -8.37 0.71
CA TYR A 392 21.00 -7.43 1.60
C TYR A 392 19.80 -6.78 0.91
N MET A 393 18.70 -6.63 1.63
CA MET A 393 17.68 -5.64 1.28
C MET A 393 18.18 -4.25 1.68
N PHE A 394 18.80 -3.55 0.73
CA PHE A 394 19.56 -2.32 0.95
C PHE A 394 18.94 -1.13 0.21
N GLY A 395 18.93 0.03 0.87
CA GLY A 395 18.51 1.31 0.33
C GLY A 395 19.64 2.33 0.36
N ASN A 396 19.80 3.07 -0.74
CA ASN A 396 20.70 4.20 -0.88
C ASN A 396 20.11 5.19 -1.90
N GLU A 397 19.32 6.14 -1.43
CA GLU A 397 18.61 7.08 -2.30
C GLU A 397 19.57 8.00 -3.08
N GLU A 398 20.77 8.28 -2.56
CA GLU A 398 21.80 9.05 -3.28
C GLU A 398 22.30 8.33 -4.53
N GLU A 399 22.31 6.99 -4.50
CA GLU A 399 22.62 6.12 -5.64
C GLU A 399 21.37 5.67 -6.40
N GLY A 400 20.20 6.18 -6.01
CA GLY A 400 18.91 5.82 -6.59
C GLY A 400 18.39 4.43 -6.20
N ILE A 401 18.92 3.80 -5.15
CA ILE A 401 18.50 2.48 -4.68
C ILE A 401 17.33 2.60 -3.69
N TYR A 402 16.17 2.30 -4.24
CA TYR A 402 14.83 2.33 -3.68
C TYR A 402 14.32 1.08 -2.93
N LYS A 403 14.25 1.03 -1.59
CA LYS A 403 13.63 -0.12 -0.91
C LYS A 403 12.12 -0.24 -1.17
N ARG A 404 11.65 -1.48 -1.27
CA ARG A 404 10.23 -1.88 -1.28
C ARG A 404 9.61 -1.92 0.11
N TYR A 405 10.43 -2.14 1.13
CA TYR A 405 10.03 -2.18 2.55
C TYR A 405 10.93 -1.29 3.38
N ARG A 406 10.40 -0.72 4.48
CA ARG A 406 11.21 0.12 5.37
C ARG A 406 12.38 -0.67 5.97
N TYR A 407 12.07 -1.84 6.51
CA TYR A 407 13.03 -2.84 6.95
C TYR A 407 12.61 -4.24 6.50
N ASN A 408 13.58 -5.07 6.13
CA ASN A 408 13.45 -6.51 6.11
C ASN A 408 13.53 -7.02 7.55
N HIS A 409 12.38 -7.26 8.17
CA HIS A 409 12.31 -7.61 9.59
C HIS A 409 11.69 -8.98 9.86
N ALA A 410 11.37 -9.72 8.80
CA ALA A 410 10.96 -11.11 8.87
C ALA A 410 12.07 -11.97 9.47
N LYS A 411 11.67 -13.02 10.19
CA LYS A 411 12.56 -14.00 10.82
C LYS A 411 12.04 -15.39 10.54
N TYR A 412 12.49 -15.95 9.43
CA TYR A 412 12.14 -17.30 9.04
C TYR A 412 13.27 -17.96 8.26
N ALA A 413 13.24 -19.28 8.24
CA ALA A 413 14.05 -20.07 7.34
C ALA A 413 13.18 -21.16 6.68
N VAL A 414 13.44 -21.46 5.43
CA VAL A 414 12.88 -22.60 4.71
C VAL A 414 13.99 -23.63 4.53
N LEU A 415 13.75 -24.87 4.96
CA LEU A 415 14.72 -25.95 4.99
C LEU A 415 14.08 -27.21 4.39
N ASP A 416 14.35 -27.48 3.11
CA ASP A 416 13.65 -28.52 2.34
C ASP A 416 12.10 -28.36 2.49
N GLU A 417 11.41 -29.38 3.01
CA GLU A 417 9.95 -29.40 3.25
C GLU A 417 9.51 -28.74 4.58
N ARG A 418 10.39 -27.97 5.22
CA ARG A 418 10.20 -27.40 6.56
C ARG A 418 10.34 -25.89 6.55
N CYS A 419 9.65 -25.25 7.50
CA CYS A 419 9.78 -23.81 7.72
C CYS A 419 9.91 -23.50 9.21
N ILE A 420 10.91 -22.68 9.56
CA ILE A 420 11.08 -22.08 10.89
C ILE A 420 10.49 -20.67 10.83
N ILE A 421 9.61 -20.32 11.77
CA ILE A 421 9.11 -18.95 11.96
C ILE A 421 9.26 -18.60 13.43
N GLU A 422 9.86 -17.44 13.72
CA GLU A 422 10.16 -17.04 15.10
C GLU A 422 10.18 -15.52 15.32
N SER A 423 10.29 -15.11 16.59
CA SER A 423 10.40 -13.70 16.98
C SER A 423 11.85 -13.17 17.05
N ALA A 424 12.83 -14.08 17.03
CA ALA A 424 14.25 -13.82 17.27
C ALA A 424 15.05 -13.48 16.02
N ASN A 425 16.02 -12.58 16.16
CA ASN A 425 17.16 -12.53 15.24
C ASN A 425 18.14 -13.65 15.60
N TRP A 426 18.94 -14.12 14.64
CA TRP A 426 19.98 -15.13 14.91
C TRP A 426 21.23 -14.49 15.53
N GLY A 427 21.09 -13.96 16.74
CA GLY A 427 22.18 -13.44 17.56
C GLY A 427 22.44 -14.31 18.78
N LYS A 428 23.53 -14.02 19.51
CA LYS A 428 23.87 -14.76 20.74
C LYS A 428 22.83 -14.62 21.86
N SER A 429 22.02 -13.57 21.85
CA SER A 429 20.90 -13.41 22.79
C SER A 429 19.59 -13.95 22.24
N GLY A 430 19.40 -14.00 20.92
CA GLY A 430 18.17 -14.49 20.30
C GLY A 430 18.13 -16.01 20.20
N VAL A 431 19.26 -16.64 19.85
CA VAL A 431 19.41 -18.10 19.73
C VAL A 431 20.71 -18.52 20.46
N PRO A 432 20.71 -18.49 21.80
CA PRO A 432 21.92 -18.67 22.61
C PRO A 432 22.39 -20.12 22.66
N VAL A 433 23.71 -20.34 22.63
CA VAL A 433 24.31 -21.69 22.81
C VAL A 433 24.14 -22.18 24.24
N ASP A 434 24.33 -21.29 25.21
CA ASP A 434 24.09 -21.58 26.63
C ASP A 434 22.66 -21.14 26.96
N PRO A 435 21.76 -22.09 27.32
CA PRO A 435 20.36 -21.78 27.55
C PRO A 435 20.11 -20.97 28.84
N THR A 436 21.16 -20.69 29.63
CA THR A 436 21.10 -19.82 30.82
C THR A 436 21.15 -18.33 30.49
N TYR A 437 21.32 -17.94 29.22
CA TYR A 437 21.39 -16.54 28.82
C TYR A 437 20.58 -16.29 27.56
N GLY A 438 19.87 -15.16 27.50
CA GLY A 438 19.29 -14.67 26.26
C GLY A 438 17.98 -13.91 26.44
N ASN A 439 17.36 -13.61 25.32
CA ASN A 439 16.04 -13.02 25.24
C ASN A 439 14.98 -14.12 25.38
N ARG A 440 13.82 -13.77 25.95
CA ARG A 440 12.61 -14.56 25.74
C ARG A 440 12.10 -14.33 24.32
N GLU A 441 11.99 -15.42 23.56
CA GLU A 441 11.54 -15.47 22.17
C GLU A 441 10.75 -16.76 21.95
N TRP A 442 9.79 -16.74 21.01
CA TRP A 442 9.02 -17.92 20.62
C TRP A 442 9.35 -18.30 19.17
N GLY A 443 9.35 -19.60 18.89
CA GLY A 443 9.56 -20.12 17.55
C GLY A 443 8.84 -21.44 17.32
N ILE A 444 8.60 -21.74 16.05
CA ILE A 444 8.00 -22.99 15.61
C ILE A 444 8.67 -23.48 14.32
N VAL A 445 8.94 -24.79 14.28
CA VAL A 445 9.25 -25.51 13.04
C VAL A 445 7.96 -26.16 12.55
N LEU A 446 7.59 -25.94 11.29
CA LEU A 446 6.44 -26.54 10.62
C LEU A 446 6.93 -27.50 9.55
N VAL A 447 6.37 -28.71 9.49
CA VAL A 447 6.72 -29.71 8.46
C VAL A 447 5.53 -29.90 7.53
N ASN A 448 5.63 -29.32 6.33
CA ASN A 448 4.66 -29.41 5.25
C ASN A 448 5.23 -28.77 3.97
N GLU A 449 5.21 -29.53 2.87
CA GLU A 449 5.67 -29.07 1.57
C GLU A 449 4.94 -27.82 1.06
N SER A 450 3.62 -27.72 1.25
CA SER A 450 2.85 -26.55 0.78
C SER A 450 3.16 -25.28 1.57
N ILE A 451 3.46 -25.40 2.86
CA ILE A 451 3.93 -24.27 3.69
C ILE A 451 5.32 -23.83 3.23
N ALA A 452 6.24 -24.79 3.09
CA ALA A 452 7.60 -24.53 2.64
C ALA A 452 7.61 -23.83 1.27
N ASN A 453 6.84 -24.36 0.30
CA ASN A 453 6.72 -23.77 -1.04
C ASN A 453 6.15 -22.34 -0.99
N PHE A 454 5.16 -22.05 -0.14
CA PHE A 454 4.65 -20.69 0.01
C PHE A 454 5.70 -19.73 0.58
N MET A 455 6.43 -20.16 1.61
CA MET A 455 7.48 -19.36 2.23
C MET A 455 8.70 -19.20 1.32
N GLU A 456 9.00 -20.18 0.47
CA GLU A 456 10.01 -20.09 -0.57
C GLU A 456 9.59 -19.08 -1.66
N MET A 457 8.33 -19.10 -2.12
CA MET A 457 7.82 -18.09 -3.06
C MET A 457 7.95 -16.66 -2.49
N VAL A 458 7.65 -16.52 -1.20
CA VAL A 458 7.87 -15.28 -0.45
C VAL A 458 9.35 -14.90 -0.44
N PHE A 459 10.24 -15.84 -0.10
CA PHE A 459 11.68 -15.62 -0.07
C PHE A 459 12.21 -15.18 -1.44
N GLU A 460 11.89 -15.91 -2.51
CA GLU A 460 12.36 -15.61 -3.85
C GLU A 460 11.84 -14.26 -4.35
N SER A 461 10.62 -13.85 -3.98
CA SER A 461 10.10 -12.52 -4.29
C SER A 461 10.90 -11.39 -3.60
N ASP A 462 11.25 -11.58 -2.32
CA ASP A 462 12.05 -10.60 -1.57
C ASP A 462 13.53 -10.62 -2.01
N TRP A 463 14.09 -11.79 -2.30
CA TRP A 463 15.49 -12.03 -2.68
C TRP A 463 15.80 -11.69 -4.14
N ASN A 464 14.79 -11.64 -5.02
CA ASN A 464 14.97 -11.53 -6.48
C ASN A 464 16.00 -10.45 -6.88
N PRO A 465 17.09 -10.82 -7.59
CA PRO A 465 18.17 -9.92 -7.97
C PRO A 465 17.78 -8.83 -8.98
N ASP A 466 16.62 -8.95 -9.62
CA ASP A 466 16.11 -7.96 -10.55
C ASP A 466 15.59 -6.71 -9.82
N PHE A 467 15.25 -6.82 -8.53
CA PHE A 467 14.91 -5.66 -7.72
C PHE A 467 16.15 -4.93 -7.23
N GLN A 468 16.16 -3.62 -7.45
CA GLN A 468 17.25 -2.72 -7.09
C GLN A 468 17.68 -2.78 -5.61
N ASP A 469 16.74 -3.08 -4.71
CA ASP A 469 16.99 -3.12 -3.28
C ASP A 469 17.52 -4.48 -2.82
N SER A 470 17.47 -5.51 -3.66
CA SER A 470 18.14 -6.78 -3.39
C SER A 470 19.58 -6.68 -3.88
N VAL A 471 20.52 -6.39 -3.00
CA VAL A 471 21.93 -6.14 -3.34
C VAL A 471 22.79 -7.32 -2.94
N THR A 472 23.54 -7.89 -3.89
CA THR A 472 24.53 -8.95 -3.61
C THR A 472 25.58 -8.46 -2.62
N PHE A 473 26.00 -9.31 -1.68
CA PHE A 473 27.15 -9.04 -0.82
C PHE A 473 28.41 -8.69 -1.64
N ASP A 474 29.01 -7.54 -1.35
CA ASP A 474 30.30 -7.10 -1.92
C ASP A 474 31.33 -6.97 -0.80
N GLU A 475 32.38 -7.78 -0.83
CA GLU A 475 33.45 -7.75 0.18
C GLU A 475 34.18 -6.40 0.23
N ASN A 476 34.17 -5.61 -0.85
CA ASN A 476 34.85 -4.32 -0.91
C ASN A 476 33.99 -3.15 -0.38
N SER A 477 32.72 -3.39 -0.10
CA SER A 477 31.84 -2.36 0.43
C SER A 477 32.29 -1.90 1.81
N PHE A 478 32.39 -0.58 2.00
CA PHE A 478 32.80 0.00 3.28
C PHE A 478 31.75 -0.21 4.38
N THR A 479 30.47 -0.12 4.03
CA THR A 479 29.36 -0.13 5.01
C THR A 479 28.80 -1.54 5.25
N HIS A 480 28.83 -2.41 4.23
CA HIS A 480 28.17 -3.72 4.27
C HIS A 480 29.03 -4.87 3.70
N GLY A 481 30.32 -4.64 3.46
CA GLY A 481 31.28 -5.65 3.02
C GLY A 481 32.01 -6.32 4.20
N LYS A 482 33.17 -6.91 3.93
CA LYS A 482 33.96 -7.62 4.97
C LYS A 482 34.38 -6.66 6.09
N PRO A 483 34.55 -7.12 7.33
CA PRO A 483 35.09 -6.28 8.40
C PRO A 483 36.58 -5.93 8.15
N PRO A 484 37.15 -4.95 8.88
CA PRO A 484 38.58 -4.64 8.84
C PRO A 484 39.46 -5.86 9.13
N ASP A 485 40.68 -5.88 8.58
CA ASP A 485 41.60 -7.04 8.69
C ASP A 485 42.05 -7.33 10.15
N ASP A 486 41.90 -6.38 11.07
CA ASP A 486 42.18 -6.54 12.50
C ASP A 486 40.96 -6.98 13.34
N TYR A 487 39.79 -7.10 12.72
CA TYR A 487 38.60 -7.63 13.39
C TYR A 487 38.69 -9.14 13.56
N ALA A 488 38.44 -9.61 14.78
CA ALA A 488 38.32 -11.02 15.11
C ALA A 488 36.94 -11.31 15.68
N ILE A 489 36.25 -12.30 15.11
CA ILE A 489 34.95 -12.74 15.61
C ILE A 489 35.09 -13.30 17.03
N SER A 490 34.20 -12.90 17.92
CA SER A 490 34.17 -13.41 19.30
C SER A 490 33.35 -14.68 19.39
N TYR A 491 33.97 -15.78 19.84
CA TYR A 491 33.30 -17.01 20.26
C TYR A 491 33.08 -17.07 21.78
N TYR A 492 32.98 -15.92 22.44
CA TYR A 492 32.53 -15.92 23.84
C TYR A 492 31.07 -16.38 23.93
N ILE A 493 30.79 -17.35 24.80
CA ILE A 493 29.45 -17.84 25.13
C ILE A 493 29.00 -17.12 26.40
N PRO A 494 28.02 -16.20 26.33
CA PRO A 494 27.47 -15.56 27.51
C PRO A 494 26.65 -16.56 28.34
N SER A 495 26.61 -16.36 29.65
CA SER A 495 25.80 -17.12 30.63
C SER A 495 25.21 -16.14 31.64
N ASP A 496 24.10 -16.51 32.27
CA ASP A 496 23.41 -15.74 33.32
C ASP A 496 22.84 -16.70 34.38
N ASP A 497 22.19 -16.17 35.41
CA ASP A 497 21.58 -16.97 36.49
C ASP A 497 20.19 -17.53 36.12
N TYR A 498 19.76 -17.43 34.85
CA TYR A 498 18.50 -18.00 34.38
C TYR A 498 18.57 -19.53 34.40
N THR A 499 17.53 -20.17 34.93
CA THR A 499 17.39 -21.63 34.92
C THR A 499 16.45 -22.07 33.79
N PRO A 500 16.96 -22.76 32.75
CA PRO A 500 16.15 -23.33 31.69
C PRO A 500 15.03 -24.21 32.26
N SER A 501 13.80 -23.94 31.86
CA SER A 501 12.58 -24.56 32.38
C SER A 501 11.73 -25.23 31.30
N PHE A 502 12.04 -25.02 30.02
CA PHE A 502 11.27 -25.55 28.89
C PHE A 502 12.10 -26.43 27.98
N SER A 503 11.44 -27.41 27.34
CA SER A 503 12.03 -28.27 26.32
C SER A 503 11.15 -28.22 25.07
N PRO A 504 11.67 -28.54 23.88
CA PRO A 504 10.89 -28.49 22.65
C PRO A 504 9.64 -29.39 22.74
N LEU A 505 8.50 -28.87 22.26
CA LEU A 505 7.27 -29.64 22.14
C LEU A 505 7.13 -30.17 20.71
N TYR A 506 7.07 -31.50 20.58
CA TYR A 506 6.88 -32.17 19.30
C TYR A 506 5.41 -32.55 19.10
N ILE A 507 4.82 -32.05 18.01
CA ILE A 507 3.47 -32.39 17.58
C ILE A 507 3.54 -33.27 16.34
N ASN A 508 2.84 -34.40 16.38
CA ASN A 508 2.73 -35.37 15.28
C ASN A 508 1.26 -35.61 14.90
N SER A 509 0.50 -34.53 14.75
CA SER A 509 -0.90 -34.53 14.34
C SER A 509 -1.17 -33.37 13.40
N SER A 510 -2.22 -33.48 12.59
CA SER A 510 -2.63 -32.38 11.71
C SER A 510 -3.38 -31.28 12.46
N PHE A 511 -3.11 -30.03 12.14
CA PHE A 511 -3.78 -28.86 12.70
C PHE A 511 -3.81 -27.72 11.67
N ASN A 512 -4.76 -26.80 11.82
CA ASN A 512 -4.89 -25.66 10.93
C ASN A 512 -3.84 -24.60 11.27
N ILE A 513 -3.35 -23.93 10.23
CA ILE A 513 -2.51 -22.77 10.38
C ILE A 513 -2.90 -21.68 9.38
N THR A 514 -2.50 -20.45 9.70
CA THR A 514 -2.51 -19.33 8.78
C THR A 514 -1.15 -18.64 8.81
N ILE A 515 -0.49 -18.51 7.65
CA ILE A 515 0.72 -17.70 7.51
C ILE A 515 0.32 -16.27 7.16
N ILE A 516 0.87 -15.31 7.89
CA ILE A 516 0.57 -13.89 7.75
C ILE A 516 1.84 -13.10 7.47
N LEU A 517 1.70 -12.02 6.70
CA LEU A 517 2.81 -11.20 6.24
C LEU A 517 2.49 -9.72 6.43
N SER A 518 3.46 -8.94 6.89
CA SER A 518 3.37 -7.47 6.84
C SER A 518 4.13 -6.95 5.61
N PRO A 519 3.63 -5.90 4.95
CA PRO A 519 2.35 -5.22 5.20
C PRO A 519 1.17 -5.83 4.43
N ASP A 520 1.32 -7.03 3.88
CA ASP A 520 0.35 -7.67 2.99
C ASP A 520 -1.02 -7.90 3.63
N ASN A 521 -1.08 -8.61 4.75
CA ASN A 521 -2.34 -9.08 5.35
C ASN A 521 -2.35 -9.15 6.89
N ALA A 522 -1.20 -9.02 7.55
CA ALA A 522 -1.07 -9.28 8.98
C ALA A 522 -1.97 -8.40 9.86
N GLU A 523 -2.21 -7.13 9.51
CA GLU A 523 -3.08 -6.25 10.30
C GLU A 523 -4.50 -6.83 10.43
N GLU A 524 -5.09 -7.25 9.32
CA GLU A 524 -6.46 -7.77 9.32
C GLU A 524 -6.54 -9.16 9.95
N GLU A 525 -5.55 -10.04 9.71
CA GLU A 525 -5.52 -11.37 10.32
C GLU A 525 -5.31 -11.33 11.84
N ILE A 526 -4.46 -10.42 12.35
CA ILE A 526 -4.28 -10.23 13.79
C ILE A 526 -5.57 -9.67 14.42
N LYS A 527 -6.24 -8.71 13.76
CA LYS A 527 -7.54 -8.20 14.23
C LYS A 527 -8.60 -9.31 14.29
N LYS A 528 -8.69 -10.14 13.25
CA LYS A 528 -9.60 -11.31 13.20
C LYS A 528 -9.28 -12.30 14.33
N LEU A 529 -8.00 -12.56 14.60
CA LEU A 529 -7.58 -13.42 15.69
C LEU A 529 -8.01 -12.87 17.06
N ILE A 530 -7.78 -11.58 17.33
CA ILE A 530 -8.27 -10.93 18.57
C ILE A 530 -9.80 -11.01 18.65
N ASP A 531 -10.49 -10.72 17.55
CA ASP A 531 -11.95 -10.78 17.46
C ASP A 531 -12.51 -12.19 17.70
N SER A 532 -11.72 -13.25 17.55
CA SER A 532 -12.14 -14.63 17.80
C SER A 532 -12.18 -15.02 19.28
N ALA A 533 -11.53 -14.26 20.17
CA ALA A 533 -11.40 -14.60 21.59
C ALA A 533 -12.75 -14.58 22.35
N ASN A 534 -12.95 -15.55 23.23
CA ASN A 534 -14.17 -15.72 24.03
C ASN A 534 -13.91 -15.78 25.54
N GLU A 535 -12.73 -16.20 25.95
CA GLU A 535 -12.39 -16.48 27.35
C GLU A 535 -11.16 -15.68 27.80
N GLU A 536 -10.06 -15.76 27.06
CA GLU A 536 -8.79 -15.15 27.46
C GLU A 536 -7.91 -14.72 26.27
N ILE A 537 -7.19 -13.62 26.44
CA ILE A 537 -6.15 -13.12 25.54
C ILE A 537 -4.87 -12.88 26.36
N LEU A 538 -3.79 -13.56 25.98
CA LEU A 538 -2.44 -13.35 26.53
C LEU A 538 -1.58 -12.71 25.45
N VAL A 539 -1.06 -11.51 25.68
CA VAL A 539 -0.20 -10.79 24.74
C VAL A 539 1.20 -10.65 25.33
N GLU A 540 2.22 -11.13 24.61
CA GLU A 540 3.62 -10.93 24.99
C GLU A 540 4.38 -10.21 23.88
N GLN A 541 4.87 -9.01 24.18
CA GLN A 541 5.47 -8.12 23.19
C GLN A 541 6.74 -7.47 23.73
N LEU A 542 7.77 -7.34 22.89
CA LEU A 542 8.90 -6.45 23.16
C LEU A 542 8.39 -5.04 23.44
N TYR A 543 7.52 -4.54 22.56
CA TYR A 543 6.83 -3.28 22.77
C TYR A 543 5.49 -3.19 22.05
N VAL A 544 4.67 -2.26 22.54
CA VAL A 544 3.40 -1.88 21.90
C VAL A 544 3.31 -0.36 21.85
N GLU A 545 3.11 0.18 20.65
CA GLU A 545 2.88 1.61 20.44
C GLU A 545 1.41 1.94 20.68
N LYS A 546 1.12 2.95 21.50
CA LYS A 546 -0.27 3.29 21.87
C LYS A 546 -1.04 3.97 20.72
N GLU A 547 -0.42 4.93 20.06
CA GLU A 547 -1.01 5.73 18.97
C GLU A 547 -0.21 5.53 17.70
N TRP A 548 -0.92 5.33 16.59
CA TRP A 548 -0.38 5.35 15.24
C TRP A 548 -0.71 6.70 14.59
N SER A 549 -0.19 6.94 13.39
CA SER A 549 -0.39 8.19 12.65
C SER A 549 -1.86 8.59 12.47
N ASN A 550 -2.76 7.62 12.36
CA ASN A 550 -4.20 7.81 12.14
C ASN A 550 -5.08 7.54 13.39
N GLY A 551 -4.47 7.51 14.57
CA GLY A 551 -5.16 7.36 15.86
C GLY A 551 -4.73 6.11 16.62
N MET A 552 -5.58 5.67 17.56
CA MET A 552 -5.25 4.57 18.47
C MET A 552 -4.85 3.30 17.71
N ASN A 553 -3.80 2.64 18.20
CA ASN A 553 -3.38 1.34 17.69
C ASN A 553 -4.60 0.38 17.61
N PRO A 554 -4.92 -0.17 16.42
CA PRO A 554 -6.11 -0.98 16.21
C PRO A 554 -6.08 -2.29 16.98
N PHE A 555 -4.91 -2.85 17.29
CA PHE A 555 -4.80 -4.04 18.13
C PHE A 555 -5.14 -3.72 19.59
N LEU A 556 -4.65 -2.58 20.10
CA LEU A 556 -5.01 -2.11 21.44
C LEU A 556 -6.51 -1.84 21.56
N LYS A 557 -7.10 -1.17 20.56
CA LYS A 557 -8.53 -0.93 20.50
C LYS A 557 -9.33 -2.24 20.60
N LYS A 558 -8.92 -3.27 19.85
CA LYS A 558 -9.57 -4.58 19.83
C LYS A 558 -9.47 -5.34 21.15
N ILE A 559 -8.31 -5.35 21.79
CA ILE A 559 -8.18 -6.01 23.11
C ILE A 559 -8.95 -5.25 24.21
N VAL A 560 -9.07 -3.92 24.12
CA VAL A 560 -9.93 -3.12 25.01
C VAL A 560 -11.41 -3.49 24.82
N GLU A 561 -11.89 -3.50 23.57
CA GLU A 561 -13.26 -3.93 23.23
C GLU A 561 -13.56 -5.34 23.76
N LYS A 562 -12.59 -6.26 23.65
CA LYS A 562 -12.71 -7.62 24.19
C LYS A 562 -12.77 -7.66 25.70
N ASN A 563 -11.90 -6.92 26.38
CA ASN A 563 -11.91 -6.82 27.84
C ASN A 563 -13.24 -6.26 28.36
N GLU A 564 -13.77 -5.22 27.73
CA GLU A 564 -15.07 -4.63 28.06
C GLU A 564 -16.24 -5.60 27.84
N SER A 565 -16.10 -6.54 26.90
CA SER A 565 -17.08 -7.61 26.66
C SER A 565 -16.99 -8.79 27.64
N GLY A 566 -15.99 -8.80 28.54
CA GLY A 566 -15.82 -9.80 29.59
C GLY A 566 -14.74 -10.86 29.34
N VAL A 567 -13.99 -10.76 28.24
CA VAL A 567 -12.82 -11.60 27.96
C VAL A 567 -11.66 -11.17 28.86
N ALA A 568 -10.97 -12.11 29.51
CA ALA A 568 -9.81 -11.76 30.34
C ALA A 568 -8.62 -11.38 29.45
N VAL A 569 -7.99 -10.23 29.70
CA VAL A 569 -6.82 -9.79 28.92
C VAL A 569 -5.62 -9.56 29.85
N TYR A 570 -4.49 -10.18 29.50
CA TYR A 570 -3.19 -10.01 30.15
C TYR A 570 -2.13 -9.60 29.14
N VAL A 571 -1.37 -8.57 29.46
CA VAL A 571 -0.32 -8.03 28.58
C VAL A 571 1.03 -8.01 29.30
N LEU A 572 1.99 -8.77 28.78
CA LEU A 572 3.37 -8.80 29.25
C LEU A 572 4.26 -8.03 28.28
N LEU A 573 4.94 -7.01 28.78
CA LEU A 573 5.83 -6.15 27.97
C LEU A 573 7.25 -6.14 28.52
N ASN A 574 8.21 -5.81 27.66
CA ASN A 574 9.59 -5.60 28.10
C ASN A 574 9.69 -4.39 29.05
N GLY A 575 10.24 -4.64 30.24
CA GLY A 575 10.56 -3.66 31.28
C GLY A 575 12.05 -3.52 31.57
N ASN A 576 12.93 -4.16 30.81
CA ASN A 576 14.38 -4.16 31.00
C ASN A 576 14.93 -2.72 30.92
N PRO A 577 15.55 -2.20 31.99
CA PRO A 577 16.00 -0.81 32.08
C PRO A 577 17.09 -0.44 31.06
N SER A 578 17.74 -1.43 30.44
CA SER A 578 18.72 -1.21 29.37
C SER A 578 18.09 -0.61 28.10
N TYR A 579 16.78 -0.73 27.92
CA TYR A 579 16.03 -0.24 26.76
C TYR A 579 15.14 0.95 27.14
N TYR A 580 15.74 2.07 27.55
CA TYR A 580 15.02 3.21 28.12
C TYR A 580 13.85 3.72 27.28
N SER A 581 14.02 3.87 25.96
CA SER A 581 12.97 4.34 25.04
C SER A 581 11.81 3.34 24.95
N THR A 582 12.12 2.05 24.84
CA THR A 582 11.14 0.96 24.85
C THR A 582 10.35 0.92 26.15
N VAL A 583 11.03 1.02 27.29
CA VAL A 583 10.37 1.05 28.60
C VAL A 583 9.48 2.28 28.76
N ALA A 584 9.89 3.44 28.25
CA ALA A 584 9.06 4.65 28.30
C ALA A 584 7.75 4.49 27.51
N MET A 585 7.83 3.94 26.29
CA MET A 585 6.67 3.63 25.46
C MET A 585 5.77 2.58 26.12
N ASN A 586 6.35 1.47 26.62
CA ASN A 586 5.57 0.42 27.28
C ASN A 586 4.87 0.91 28.55
N LYS A 587 5.47 1.82 29.31
CA LYS A 587 4.82 2.48 30.46
C LYS A 587 3.64 3.36 30.07
N GLU A 588 3.67 3.96 28.88
CA GLU A 588 2.53 4.71 28.38
C GLU A 588 1.37 3.76 28.03
N THR A 589 1.68 2.69 27.31
CA THR A 589 0.71 1.65 26.95
C THR A 589 0.14 0.93 28.18
N GLU A 590 0.99 0.60 29.17
CA GLU A 590 0.60 0.04 30.47
C GLU A 590 -0.47 0.89 31.14
N LYS A 591 -0.21 2.18 31.37
CA LYS A 591 -1.16 3.10 32.01
C LYS A 591 -2.49 3.19 31.26
N PHE A 592 -2.43 3.20 29.93
CA PHE A 592 -3.62 3.23 29.10
C PHE A 592 -4.46 1.96 29.28
N LEU A 593 -3.85 0.78 29.21
CA LEU A 593 -4.54 -0.51 29.35
C LEU A 593 -5.09 -0.73 30.78
N GLU A 594 -4.31 -0.38 31.81
CA GLU A 594 -4.76 -0.45 33.20
C GLU A 594 -5.99 0.45 33.45
N SER A 595 -6.05 1.62 32.79
CA SER A 595 -7.23 2.50 32.87
C SER A 595 -8.50 1.90 32.26
N HIS A 596 -8.38 0.85 31.43
CA HIS A 596 -9.48 0.06 30.87
C HIS A 596 -9.66 -1.29 31.58
N GLY A 597 -9.03 -1.47 32.74
CA GLY A 597 -9.16 -2.68 33.57
C GLY A 597 -8.37 -3.89 33.06
N ILE A 598 -7.47 -3.72 32.09
CA ILE A 598 -6.59 -4.78 31.57
C ILE A 598 -5.39 -4.92 32.50
N LYS A 599 -4.99 -6.16 32.79
CA LYS A 599 -3.81 -6.44 33.60
C LYS A 599 -2.55 -6.37 32.73
N VAL A 600 -1.59 -5.55 33.14
CA VAL A 600 -0.32 -5.39 32.42
C VAL A 600 0.85 -5.62 33.36
N LYS A 601 1.93 -6.26 32.87
CA LYS A 601 3.20 -6.37 33.59
C LYS A 601 4.36 -5.94 32.70
N LEU A 602 5.23 -5.07 33.23
CA LEU A 602 6.55 -4.81 32.66
C LEU A 602 7.59 -5.72 33.31
N GLN A 603 8.09 -6.71 32.58
CA GLN A 603 9.08 -7.66 33.10
C GLN A 603 10.50 -7.06 33.03
N LYS A 604 11.15 -6.92 34.18
CA LYS A 604 12.43 -6.21 34.34
C LYS A 604 13.63 -7.15 34.46
N GLU A 605 13.38 -8.38 34.87
CA GLU A 605 14.39 -9.36 35.26
C GLU A 605 14.59 -10.45 34.21
N LEU A 606 13.65 -10.56 33.27
CA LEU A 606 13.78 -11.34 32.04
C LEU A 606 13.64 -10.41 30.84
N ASN A 607 14.52 -10.53 29.85
CA ASN A 607 14.47 -9.66 28.68
C ASN A 607 13.42 -10.18 27.67
N ILE A 608 12.21 -9.62 27.74
CA ILE A 608 11.12 -9.96 26.82
C ILE A 608 11.42 -9.38 25.43
N HIS A 609 11.67 -10.23 24.45
CA HIS A 609 11.82 -9.79 23.05
C HIS A 609 10.85 -10.53 22.12
N ASN A 610 9.86 -11.22 22.68
CA ASN A 610 8.83 -11.93 21.94
C ASN A 610 7.84 -11.00 21.21
N LYS A 611 7.09 -11.54 20.25
CA LYS A 611 5.95 -10.92 19.57
C LYS A 611 4.86 -11.97 19.34
N GLY A 612 4.29 -12.41 20.46
CA GLY A 612 3.37 -13.53 20.52
C GLY A 612 2.02 -13.15 21.13
N MET A 613 1.03 -13.98 20.84
CA MET A 613 -0.29 -13.87 21.47
C MET A 613 -0.94 -15.24 21.56
N VAL A 614 -1.58 -15.55 22.68
CA VAL A 614 -2.38 -16.78 22.87
C VAL A 614 -3.85 -16.39 23.07
N ILE A 615 -4.75 -17.10 22.40
CA ILE A 615 -6.21 -16.91 22.47
C ILE A 615 -6.86 -18.18 23.02
N ASP A 616 -7.63 -18.04 24.09
CA ASP A 616 -8.49 -19.07 24.70
C ASP A 616 -7.77 -20.42 25.01
N GLY A 617 -6.44 -20.42 25.16
CA GLY A 617 -5.62 -21.63 25.29
C GLY A 617 -5.65 -22.57 24.07
N LYS A 618 -6.14 -22.09 22.92
CA LYS A 618 -6.44 -22.88 21.71
C LYS A 618 -5.66 -22.46 20.48
N THR A 619 -5.38 -21.17 20.35
CA THR A 619 -4.72 -20.60 19.18
C THR A 619 -3.55 -19.73 19.61
N VAL A 620 -2.42 -19.83 18.92
CA VAL A 620 -1.24 -19.00 19.17
C VAL A 620 -0.79 -18.27 17.91
N LEU A 621 -0.39 -17.02 18.06
CA LEU A 621 0.37 -16.24 17.10
C LEU A 621 1.84 -16.25 17.51
N ILE A 622 2.71 -16.62 16.57
CA ILE A 622 4.18 -16.53 16.68
C ILE A 622 4.64 -15.67 15.51
N SER A 623 5.36 -14.57 15.77
CA SER A 623 5.69 -13.62 14.70
C SER A 623 6.95 -12.80 14.97
N SER A 624 7.40 -12.08 13.94
CA SER A 624 8.39 -11.01 14.06
C SER A 624 7.77 -9.63 14.34
N ILE A 625 6.43 -9.53 14.40
CA ILE A 625 5.65 -8.30 14.28
C ILE A 625 5.45 -7.62 15.64
N ASN A 626 6.21 -6.57 15.92
CA ASN A 626 5.89 -5.71 17.06
C ASN A 626 4.56 -4.97 16.79
N TRP A 627 3.81 -4.67 17.84
CA TRP A 627 2.56 -3.90 17.71
C TRP A 627 2.84 -2.39 17.61
N GLY A 628 3.67 -2.01 16.65
CA GLY A 628 3.94 -0.62 16.24
C GLY A 628 3.64 -0.42 14.76
N GLU A 629 3.32 0.82 14.37
CA GLU A 629 2.78 1.11 13.04
C GLU A 629 3.72 0.67 11.91
N ASN A 630 5.02 0.94 12.06
CA ASN A 630 6.02 0.58 11.06
C ASN A 630 6.13 -0.94 10.87
N SER A 631 6.12 -1.73 11.96
CA SER A 631 6.18 -3.21 11.85
C SER A 631 4.96 -3.76 11.12
N VAL A 632 3.77 -3.21 11.38
CA VAL A 632 2.54 -3.72 10.76
C VAL A 632 2.38 -3.25 9.31
N ARG A 633 2.71 -2.00 9.00
CA ARG A 633 2.31 -1.35 7.73
C ARG A 633 3.46 -1.04 6.78
N ARG A 634 4.72 -1.18 7.18
CA ARG A 634 5.88 -0.73 6.37
C ARG A 634 7.05 -1.70 6.31
N ASN A 635 7.25 -2.54 7.32
CA ASN A 635 8.27 -3.57 7.32
C ASN A 635 7.81 -4.81 6.55
N ARG A 636 8.76 -5.56 6.00
CA ARG A 636 8.55 -6.96 5.68
C ARG A 636 8.62 -7.75 6.99
N GLU A 637 7.54 -8.37 7.40
CA GLU A 637 7.48 -9.22 8.61
C GLU A 637 6.78 -10.55 8.26
N ALA A 638 6.98 -11.56 9.09
CA ALA A 638 6.30 -12.85 8.96
C ALA A 638 5.74 -13.31 10.30
N GLY A 639 4.62 -14.04 10.25
CA GLY A 639 4.04 -14.70 11.41
C GLY A 639 3.20 -15.90 11.02
N VAL A 640 2.88 -16.70 12.02
CA VAL A 640 1.99 -17.85 11.89
C VAL A 640 0.98 -17.87 13.02
N ILE A 641 -0.28 -18.08 12.66
CA ILE A 641 -1.39 -18.37 13.55
C ILE A 641 -1.60 -19.88 13.53
N VAL A 642 -1.54 -20.53 14.69
CA VAL A 642 -1.62 -21.98 14.84
C VAL A 642 -2.82 -22.34 15.71
N GLU A 643 -3.79 -23.07 15.14
CA GLU A 643 -4.96 -23.57 15.85
C GLU A 643 -4.68 -24.97 16.41
N ASN A 644 -4.09 -25.03 17.60
CA ASN A 644 -3.75 -26.28 18.27
C ASN A 644 -3.62 -26.07 19.79
N GLU A 645 -4.45 -26.77 20.58
CA GLU A 645 -4.50 -26.62 22.05
C GLU A 645 -3.18 -27.01 22.74
N GLU A 646 -2.46 -28.01 22.26
CA GLU A 646 -1.19 -28.44 22.87
C GLU A 646 -0.09 -27.39 22.67
N ILE A 647 0.00 -26.82 21.47
CA ILE A 647 0.93 -25.74 21.14
C ILE A 647 0.55 -24.46 21.89
N ALA A 648 -0.74 -24.08 21.90
CA ALA A 648 -1.21 -22.91 22.62
C ALA A 648 -0.95 -23.05 24.14
N SER A 649 -1.24 -24.21 24.72
CA SER A 649 -0.93 -24.52 26.13
C SER A 649 0.56 -24.48 26.45
N TYR A 650 1.44 -24.80 25.48
CA TYR A 650 2.88 -24.71 25.66
C TYR A 650 3.33 -23.26 25.81
N PHE A 651 2.89 -22.37 24.91
CA PHE A 651 3.21 -20.95 24.98
C PHE A 651 2.48 -20.21 26.11
N GLU A 652 1.29 -20.64 26.49
CA GLU A 652 0.59 -20.14 27.68
C GLU A 652 1.40 -20.42 28.97
N LYS A 653 1.96 -21.64 29.11
CA LYS A 653 2.84 -21.95 30.26
C LYS A 653 4.09 -21.09 30.30
N ILE A 654 4.66 -20.79 29.14
CA ILE A 654 5.81 -19.88 29.02
C ILE A 654 5.40 -18.47 29.43
N PHE A 655 4.28 -17.97 28.89
CA PHE A 655 3.73 -16.67 29.25
C PHE A 655 3.56 -16.51 30.76
N TRP A 656 2.91 -17.47 31.44
CA TRP A 656 2.70 -17.39 32.89
C TRP A 656 3.99 -17.53 33.68
N TYR A 657 4.95 -18.34 33.21
CA TYR A 657 6.27 -18.41 33.82
C TYR A 657 7.00 -17.07 33.71
N ASP A 658 6.98 -16.42 32.55
CA ASP A 658 7.62 -15.13 32.33
C ASP A 658 6.89 -14.01 33.09
N TRP A 659 5.56 -14.14 33.21
CA TRP A 659 4.72 -13.27 34.03
C TRP A 659 5.10 -13.36 35.50
N ASP A 660 5.38 -14.55 36.04
CA ASP A 660 5.74 -14.72 37.46
C ASP A 660 7.26 -14.74 37.72
N TYR A 661 8.07 -14.58 36.67
CA TYR A 661 9.52 -14.66 36.78
C TYR A 661 10.09 -13.58 37.72
N GLU A 662 10.90 -14.04 38.67
CA GLU A 662 11.70 -13.24 39.59
C GLU A 662 13.12 -13.84 39.71
N ALA A 663 14.14 -13.05 39.44
CA ALA A 663 15.54 -13.46 39.51
C ALA A 663 15.97 -13.79 40.95
N GLY A 664 16.69 -14.90 41.12
CA GLY A 664 17.31 -15.25 42.40
C GLY A 664 16.39 -15.86 43.47
N LYS A 665 15.13 -16.20 43.16
CA LYS A 665 14.35 -17.12 44.01
C LYS A 665 14.64 -18.56 43.61
N GLU A 666 15.34 -19.31 44.47
CA GLU A 666 15.26 -20.78 44.44
C GLU A 666 13.77 -21.16 44.53
N LYS A 667 13.26 -21.93 43.57
CA LYS A 667 11.90 -22.46 43.61
C LYS A 667 11.73 -23.30 44.88
N GLU A 668 11.12 -22.75 45.92
CA GLU A 668 10.34 -23.59 46.84
C GLU A 668 9.22 -24.20 46.00
N MET A 669 9.34 -25.50 45.70
CA MET A 669 8.27 -26.24 45.05
C MET A 669 6.98 -26.07 45.88
N PRO A 670 5.80 -25.91 45.25
CA PRO A 670 4.54 -25.95 45.97
C PRO A 670 4.44 -27.25 46.76
N ASN A 671 4.23 -27.14 48.08
CA ASN A 671 4.10 -28.26 49.02
C ASN A 671 2.93 -29.23 48.73
N GLU A 672 2.20 -29.05 47.62
CA GLU A 672 1.03 -29.85 47.27
C GLU A 672 1.39 -31.28 46.80
N PHE A 673 2.63 -31.51 46.32
CA PHE A 673 3.06 -32.85 45.90
C PHE A 673 3.45 -33.79 47.06
N PHE A 674 3.68 -33.28 48.29
CA PHE A 674 3.97 -34.11 49.47
C PHE A 674 2.73 -34.48 50.30
N ALA A 675 1.57 -33.87 50.05
CA ALA A 675 0.35 -34.18 50.77
C ALA A 675 -0.25 -35.54 50.39
N ILE A 676 -0.13 -35.94 49.11
CA ILE A 676 -0.76 -37.16 48.59
C ILE A 676 -0.11 -38.46 49.11
N PRO A 677 1.24 -38.59 49.18
CA PRO A 677 1.87 -39.77 49.76
C PRO A 677 1.64 -39.89 51.28
N LEU A 678 1.60 -38.76 52.01
CA LEU A 678 1.36 -38.76 53.46
C LEU A 678 -0.08 -39.14 53.82
N PHE A 679 -1.06 -38.70 53.01
CA PHE A 679 -2.46 -39.07 53.21
C PHE A 679 -2.69 -40.57 52.95
N LEU A 680 -2.07 -41.12 51.89
CA LEU A 680 -2.14 -42.55 51.56
C LEU A 680 -1.46 -43.42 52.62
N ALA A 681 -0.30 -43.02 53.14
CA ALA A 681 0.39 -43.73 54.22
C ALA A 681 -0.43 -43.73 55.52
N THR A 682 -1.05 -42.60 55.86
CA THR A 682 -1.89 -42.47 57.07
C THR A 682 -3.18 -43.29 56.95
N PHE A 683 -3.79 -43.32 55.75
CA PHE A 683 -4.97 -44.14 55.48
C PHE A 683 -4.66 -45.65 55.52
N LEU A 684 -3.49 -46.06 55.01
CA LEU A 684 -3.03 -47.45 55.05
C LEU A 684 -2.76 -47.91 56.50
N ILE A 685 -2.17 -47.05 57.34
CA ILE A 685 -1.94 -47.35 58.76
C ILE A 685 -3.27 -47.48 59.53
N ILE A 686 -4.23 -46.59 59.28
CA ILE A 686 -5.57 -46.66 59.92
C ILE A 686 -6.34 -47.91 59.45
N TYR A 687 -6.27 -48.25 58.17
CA TYR A 687 -6.90 -49.44 57.60
C TYR A 687 -6.30 -50.74 58.17
N LEU A 688 -4.97 -50.80 58.31
CA LEU A 688 -4.27 -51.96 58.90
C LEU A 688 -4.51 -52.08 60.42
N TYR A 689 -4.70 -50.98 61.13
CA TYR A 689 -4.99 -50.99 62.57
C TYR A 689 -6.44 -51.42 62.87
N ARG A 690 -7.40 -51.15 61.98
CA ARG A 690 -8.81 -51.58 62.12
C ARG A 690 -9.08 -53.04 61.78
N LYS A 691 -8.10 -53.76 61.22
CA LYS A 691 -8.23 -55.17 60.78
C LYS A 691 -7.58 -56.18 61.75
N ARG A 692 -7.15 -55.73 62.93
CA ARG A 692 -6.64 -56.58 64.02
C ARG A 692 -7.67 -56.73 65.14
#